data_AF-A0A959NN53-F1
#
_entry.id   AF-A0A959NN53-F1
#
_cell.length_a   1.000
_cell.length_b   1.000
_cell.length_c   1.000
_cell.angle_alpha   90.00
_cell.angle_beta   90.00
_cell.angle_gamma   90.00
#
_symmetry.space_group_name_H-M   'P 1'
#
loop_
_entity.id
_entity.type
_entity.pdbx_description
1 polymer ?
#
loop_
_entity_poly.entity_id
_entity_poly.type
_entity_poly.pdbx_seq_one_letter_code
_entity_poly.pdbx_strand_id
1 'polypeptide(L)'
;MKGKIFTSAAFLILIFSQHFYAANNETKKTLNKRNYTPKYAQFNINNISTFIYNNGKTDIDPNGNSGLVYPKGSNKTVMFQSGFLWGAKINGKVQVGGSTYTQGLLGGRILENGAAQNPDEESVRVYRVRPDYKSGDLSVESSDENKSIQEIYNQYKKDWNEWPAKFGAPYFDTDNDGIYNPEVDVPGVPGAAQTLWYVANDLDSNVAKELYGSTTMGVEMQVTVWGYKDFQTLDNMLFKKYVLINKSQNTFEDTYLSIWCDPDVGDASDDYVGCDTTLSLAYAYNGFESDYVYGKNTPTIGFKFLQGPIVEGASSDKAYFNGELISGKKNLPMTSFIRLLKNYGTGFDDAWLGNYEGTLDTYNFQKGFDSFGNDFFDPINNNVTKFSVPGDPVQKTGWFEGVDKYGPADRRFIISSGPFTMAPGDTQEVIIAQIAAGGDVETDRLEAVTLLKSYTNLAQEFYDFNFYGDNFSSLVPPKVKAIELDEEIVLTWFDDENISKIESQENSKFKFQGYTIYQFPNDRYHQYEAKEIATYDIIDGIKKITTPILDFDGNTESPIKVVKLGSDSGIKRHISIKKNYLNPETQLNNGTKYYFGISAYFLYNNFSLLPQVVETEYFGITATPQLPKPGNSYEGKYGDYLEVIRDYHNLYFNVIIIDPTKLKAGEYKIELNNSATWKNLTWSLLNSNESTILVNQKVVVKDSLGIVVPNYVYGLEITPEVFDTTKTPPTKSDIFTFISPGAVIGNTEIAKQQVDEINVFPNPYYGTQVNEVHQFDKFVTFNHLPNNARLRIFNLAGQLIKKIEKNDESQFLEWNLTNNKNFWIASGIYIVYIEMPELNKTKILKLAVVMENVVQDFF
;
A
#
# COMPACT_ATOMS: atom_id res chain seq x y z
N MET A 1 -22.15 29.41 -73.83
CA MET A 1 -22.59 28.65 -75.01
C MET A 1 -21.97 27.26 -74.99
N LYS A 2 -22.75 26.29 -75.46
CA LYS A 2 -22.51 24.87 -75.74
C LYS A 2 -21.08 24.45 -76.17
N GLY A 3 -20.62 23.32 -75.59
CA GLY A 3 -19.81 22.20 -76.15
C GLY A 3 -18.41 22.52 -76.70
N LYS A 4 -17.36 21.71 -76.56
CA LYS A 4 -17.06 20.35 -76.06
C LYS A 4 -15.53 20.33 -75.79
N ILE A 5 -15.01 19.42 -74.96
CA ILE A 5 -13.89 18.48 -75.23
C ILE A 5 -13.59 17.66 -73.95
N PHE A 6 -13.35 16.36 -74.17
CA PHE A 6 -12.93 15.28 -73.26
C PHE A 6 -11.62 15.61 -72.48
N THR A 7 -11.21 15.01 -71.35
CA THR A 7 -11.07 13.56 -71.03
C THR A 7 -10.64 13.37 -69.56
N SER A 8 -11.04 12.24 -68.93
CA SER A 8 -10.32 11.45 -67.88
C SER A 8 -10.18 12.05 -66.46
N ALA A 9 -10.26 11.33 -65.33
CA ALA A 9 -10.48 9.92 -64.99
C ALA A 9 -10.88 9.76 -63.50
N ALA A 10 -11.51 8.62 -63.20
CA ALA A 10 -11.54 7.81 -61.95
C ALA A 10 -12.10 8.38 -60.62
N PHE A 11 -13.20 7.79 -60.14
CA PHE A 11 -13.18 6.81 -59.03
C PHE A 11 -14.56 6.13 -58.89
N LEU A 12 -14.57 4.80 -58.82
CA LEU A 12 -15.76 3.95 -58.72
C LEU A 12 -15.84 3.41 -57.28
N ILE A 13 -16.91 3.74 -56.57
CA ILE A 13 -17.34 3.05 -55.35
C ILE A 13 -18.39 2.03 -55.78
N LEU A 14 -18.16 0.74 -55.50
CA LEU A 14 -19.12 -0.32 -55.74
C LEU A 14 -19.69 -0.80 -54.40
N ILE A 15 -20.90 -0.34 -54.13
CA ILE A 15 -21.85 -0.87 -53.16
C ILE A 15 -22.38 -2.18 -53.75
N PHE A 16 -22.34 -3.29 -53.01
CA PHE A 16 -23.08 -4.49 -53.37
C PHE A 16 -24.27 -4.72 -52.42
N SER A 17 -25.39 -4.97 -53.06
CA SER A 17 -26.76 -5.02 -52.57
C SER A 17 -27.13 -6.40 -52.02
N GLN A 18 -28.08 -6.35 -51.08
CA GLN A 18 -28.80 -7.50 -50.52
C GLN A 18 -29.55 -8.28 -51.60
N HIS A 19 -29.62 -9.60 -51.46
CA HIS A 19 -30.73 -10.43 -51.91
C HIS A 19 -31.17 -11.36 -50.78
N PHE A 20 -32.43 -11.18 -50.37
CA PHE A 20 -33.16 -12.08 -49.48
C PHE A 20 -33.59 -13.34 -50.24
N TYR A 21 -33.42 -14.49 -49.61
CA TYR A 21 -34.32 -15.63 -49.79
C TYR A 21 -34.67 -16.17 -48.40
N ALA A 22 -35.97 -16.23 -48.12
CA ALA A 22 -36.52 -16.75 -46.88
C ALA A 22 -36.89 -18.24 -47.05
N ALA A 23 -36.47 -19.07 -46.10
CA ALA A 23 -37.11 -20.34 -45.77
C ALA A 23 -37.10 -20.50 -44.24
N ASN A 24 -38.25 -20.90 -43.72
CA ASN A 24 -38.69 -20.79 -42.33
C ASN A 24 -38.11 -21.84 -41.37
N ASN A 25 -38.13 -21.46 -40.09
CA ASN A 25 -38.18 -22.27 -38.86
C ASN A 25 -36.91 -22.98 -38.39
N GLU A 26 -36.05 -22.23 -37.69
CA GLU A 26 -35.48 -22.71 -36.43
C GLU A 26 -35.61 -21.64 -35.34
N THR A 27 -36.01 -22.09 -34.16
CA THR A 27 -36.18 -21.33 -32.93
C THR A 27 -35.02 -20.37 -32.68
N LYS A 28 -35.30 -19.06 -32.70
CA LYS A 28 -34.39 -18.06 -32.11
C LYS A 28 -34.17 -18.45 -30.65
N LYS A 29 -32.98 -18.99 -30.34
CA LYS A 29 -32.41 -18.93 -29.00
C LYS A 29 -32.25 -17.45 -28.68
N THR A 30 -33.21 -16.90 -27.94
CA THR A 30 -33.01 -15.64 -27.23
C THR A 30 -31.81 -15.81 -26.31
N LEU A 31 -30.70 -15.16 -26.67
CA LEU A 31 -29.58 -14.92 -25.77
C LEU A 31 -30.14 -14.11 -24.59
N ASN A 32 -30.46 -14.79 -23.51
CA ASN A 32 -30.70 -14.14 -22.23
C ASN A 32 -29.36 -13.50 -21.83
N LYS A 33 -29.20 -12.20 -22.10
CA LYS A 33 -28.17 -11.38 -21.44
C LYS A 33 -28.48 -11.44 -19.93
N ARG A 34 -27.76 -12.30 -19.22
CA ARG A 34 -27.81 -12.42 -17.76
C ARG A 34 -27.15 -11.15 -17.19
N ASN A 35 -27.97 -10.21 -16.75
CA ASN A 35 -27.54 -8.93 -16.19
C ASN A 35 -27.19 -9.12 -14.70
N TYR A 36 -25.95 -8.81 -14.26
CA TYR A 36 -25.49 -8.22 -12.95
C TYR A 36 -24.00 -8.51 -12.61
N THR A 37 -23.47 -7.79 -11.60
CA THR A 37 -22.16 -7.08 -11.57
C THR A 37 -21.30 -7.36 -10.31
N PRO A 38 -19.95 -7.39 -10.38
CA PRO A 38 -19.12 -7.60 -11.55
C PRO A 38 -18.55 -9.04 -11.63
N LYS A 39 -18.71 -9.69 -12.80
CA LYS A 39 -18.16 -11.03 -13.11
C LYS A 39 -16.64 -11.02 -13.31
N TYR A 40 -16.04 -9.84 -13.36
CA TYR A 40 -14.61 -9.63 -13.41
C TYR A 40 -14.22 -8.35 -12.66
N ALA A 41 -12.98 -8.26 -12.21
CA ALA A 41 -12.40 -7.03 -11.72
C ALA A 41 -11.02 -6.83 -12.36
N GLN A 42 -10.60 -5.58 -12.47
CA GLN A 42 -9.25 -5.26 -12.94
C GLN A 42 -8.31 -5.18 -11.74
N PHE A 43 -7.18 -5.88 -11.86
CA PHE A 43 -6.00 -5.68 -11.03
C PHE A 43 -5.17 -4.59 -11.67
N ASN A 44 -4.91 -3.49 -10.97
CA ASN A 44 -4.27 -2.30 -11.53
C ASN A 44 -3.55 -1.43 -10.50
N ILE A 45 -3.02 -2.06 -9.44
CA ILE A 45 -2.38 -1.35 -8.33
C ILE A 45 -0.93 -0.93 -8.60
N ASN A 46 -0.18 -1.70 -9.39
CA ASN A 46 1.24 -1.49 -9.66
C ASN A 46 1.52 -1.32 -11.17
N ASN A 47 2.71 -1.66 -11.68
CA ASN A 47 3.02 -1.50 -13.10
C ASN A 47 2.32 -2.51 -14.01
N ILE A 48 1.54 -3.45 -13.46
CA ILE A 48 0.69 -4.36 -14.22
C ILE A 48 -0.77 -3.90 -14.15
N SER A 49 -1.46 -3.97 -15.30
CA SER A 49 -2.92 -3.89 -15.37
C SER A 49 -3.47 -5.11 -16.08
N THR A 50 -4.38 -5.86 -15.45
CA THR A 50 -4.97 -7.08 -16.02
C THR A 50 -6.38 -7.36 -15.53
N PHE A 51 -7.14 -8.16 -16.27
CA PHE A 51 -8.51 -8.56 -15.94
C PHE A 51 -8.57 -9.95 -15.31
N ILE A 52 -9.29 -10.06 -14.20
CA ILE A 52 -9.52 -11.30 -13.46
C ILE A 52 -11.01 -11.60 -13.45
N TYR A 53 -11.43 -12.76 -13.94
CA TYR A 53 -12.84 -13.17 -14.01
C TYR A 53 -13.16 -14.23 -12.95
N ASN A 54 -14.42 -14.27 -12.51
CA ASN A 54 -14.91 -15.22 -11.50
C ASN A 54 -15.08 -16.67 -12.00
N ASN A 55 -14.58 -16.98 -13.20
CA ASN A 55 -14.65 -18.31 -13.83
C ASN A 55 -13.26 -18.83 -14.24
N GLY A 56 -12.19 -18.31 -13.65
CA GLY A 56 -10.82 -18.76 -13.94
C GLY A 56 -10.18 -18.17 -15.20
N LYS A 57 -10.90 -17.35 -15.98
CA LYS A 57 -10.34 -16.60 -17.11
C LYS A 57 -9.49 -15.43 -16.57
N THR A 58 -8.26 -15.25 -17.06
CA THR A 58 -7.43 -14.09 -16.71
C THR A 58 -6.68 -13.52 -17.92
N ASP A 59 -6.20 -12.28 -17.81
CA ASP A 59 -5.30 -11.62 -18.76
C ASP A 59 -5.89 -11.25 -20.13
N ILE A 60 -7.22 -11.23 -20.26
CA ILE A 60 -7.97 -10.90 -21.48
C ILE A 60 -9.02 -9.82 -21.21
N ASP A 61 -9.09 -8.80 -22.07
CA ASP A 61 -10.02 -7.69 -21.90
C ASP A 61 -11.49 -8.12 -22.12
N PRO A 62 -12.47 -7.32 -21.67
CA PRO A 62 -13.89 -7.62 -21.88
C PRO A 62 -14.36 -7.61 -23.35
N ASN A 63 -13.54 -7.07 -24.26
CA ASN A 63 -13.81 -7.01 -25.69
C ASN A 63 -13.24 -8.23 -26.45
N GLY A 64 -12.43 -9.06 -25.78
CA GLY A 64 -11.78 -10.24 -26.35
C GLY A 64 -10.38 -9.98 -26.93
N ASN A 65 -9.74 -8.86 -26.59
CA ASN A 65 -8.35 -8.55 -26.93
C ASN A 65 -7.40 -8.88 -25.76
N SER A 66 -6.09 -8.82 -26.02
CA SER A 66 -5.05 -8.99 -25.00
C SER A 66 -5.29 -8.05 -23.81
N GLY A 67 -5.22 -8.61 -22.59
CA GLY A 67 -5.73 -7.94 -21.39
C GLY A 67 -4.68 -7.60 -20.35
N LEU A 68 -3.47 -8.17 -20.40
CA LEU A 68 -2.38 -7.75 -19.51
C LEU A 68 -1.53 -6.67 -20.17
N VAL A 69 -1.68 -5.44 -19.67
CA VAL A 69 -0.93 -4.26 -20.08
C VAL A 69 0.31 -4.11 -19.19
N TYR A 70 1.46 -3.96 -19.82
CA TYR A 70 2.74 -3.70 -19.14
C TYR A 70 3.71 -2.92 -20.05
N PRO A 71 4.33 -1.83 -19.58
CA PRO A 71 4.07 -1.16 -18.32
C PRO A 71 2.66 -0.55 -18.32
N LYS A 72 2.00 -0.50 -17.17
CA LYS A 72 0.68 0.12 -17.01
C LYS A 72 0.70 1.55 -17.58
N GLY A 73 -0.35 1.91 -18.30
CA GLY A 73 -0.48 3.21 -18.97
C GLY A 73 0.21 3.31 -20.34
N SER A 74 0.97 2.30 -20.77
CA SER A 74 1.59 2.28 -22.11
C SER A 74 0.63 1.91 -23.25
N ASN A 75 -0.52 1.31 -22.92
CA ASN A 75 -1.43 0.64 -23.87
C ASN A 75 -0.80 -0.51 -24.67
N LYS A 76 0.35 -1.02 -24.23
CA LYS A 76 1.01 -2.19 -24.82
C LYS A 76 0.75 -3.42 -23.96
N THR A 77 0.57 -4.57 -24.60
CA THR A 77 0.20 -5.82 -23.92
C THR A 77 1.32 -6.85 -24.02
N VAL A 78 1.48 -7.67 -22.98
CA VAL A 78 2.47 -8.77 -22.93
C VAL A 78 1.84 -10.16 -22.78
N MET A 79 0.52 -10.23 -22.57
CA MET A 79 -0.21 -11.50 -22.43
C MET A 79 -1.59 -11.34 -23.06
N PHE A 80 -1.97 -12.28 -23.94
CA PHE A 80 -3.30 -12.36 -24.51
C PHE A 80 -4.30 -12.91 -23.49
N GLN A 81 -3.96 -14.05 -22.90
CA GLN A 81 -4.82 -14.77 -21.97
C GLN A 81 -4.04 -15.82 -21.19
N SER A 82 -4.44 -16.06 -19.94
CA SER A 82 -3.97 -17.21 -19.16
C SER A 82 -5.10 -17.84 -18.36
N GLY A 83 -4.86 -19.05 -17.85
CA GLY A 83 -5.77 -19.72 -16.95
C GLY A 83 -5.18 -20.93 -16.24
N PHE A 84 -5.84 -21.34 -15.16
CA PHE A 84 -5.43 -22.45 -14.32
C PHE A 84 -6.10 -23.74 -14.80
N LEU A 85 -5.36 -24.83 -14.83
CA LEU A 85 -5.79 -26.16 -15.26
C LEU A 85 -5.46 -27.22 -14.21
N TRP A 86 -6.25 -28.29 -14.21
CA TRP A 86 -5.94 -29.52 -13.51
C TRP A 86 -6.30 -30.72 -14.36
N GLY A 87 -5.59 -31.82 -14.15
CA GLY A 87 -5.89 -33.10 -14.77
C GLY A 87 -5.59 -34.25 -13.82
N ALA A 88 -6.44 -35.28 -13.83
CA ALA A 88 -6.28 -36.46 -12.98
C ALA A 88 -6.92 -37.69 -13.60
N LYS A 89 -6.63 -38.85 -13.02
CA LYS A 89 -7.37 -40.08 -13.24
C LYS A 89 -8.42 -40.26 -12.14
N ILE A 90 -9.67 -40.46 -12.56
CA ILE A 90 -10.79 -40.73 -11.67
C ILE A 90 -11.41 -42.05 -12.13
N ASN A 91 -11.38 -43.07 -11.27
CA ASN A 91 -11.83 -44.42 -11.60
C ASN A 91 -11.20 -44.96 -12.90
N GLY A 92 -9.91 -44.67 -13.11
CA GLY A 92 -9.14 -45.08 -14.29
C GLY A 92 -9.37 -44.25 -15.56
N LYS A 93 -10.28 -43.26 -15.55
CA LYS A 93 -10.53 -42.36 -16.69
C LYS A 93 -9.82 -41.01 -16.48
N VAL A 94 -9.18 -40.50 -17.53
CA VAL A 94 -8.58 -39.17 -17.53
C VAL A 94 -9.66 -38.10 -17.58
N GLN A 95 -9.56 -37.10 -16.72
CA GLN A 95 -10.40 -35.92 -16.72
C GLN A 95 -9.52 -34.68 -16.53
N VAL A 96 -9.84 -33.62 -17.26
CA VAL A 96 -9.22 -32.29 -17.15
C VAL A 96 -10.30 -31.25 -16.85
N GLY A 97 -9.94 -30.23 -16.09
CA GLY A 97 -10.78 -29.06 -15.80
C GLY A 97 -9.96 -27.79 -15.70
N GLY A 98 -10.64 -26.67 -15.43
CA GLY A 98 -10.03 -25.34 -15.34
C GLY A 98 -10.47 -24.40 -16.48
N SER A 99 -9.61 -23.47 -16.87
CA SER A 99 -9.91 -22.46 -17.88
C SER A 99 -8.72 -22.16 -18.79
N THR A 100 -8.98 -22.02 -20.10
CA THR A 100 -8.07 -21.50 -21.14
C THR A 100 -8.83 -20.46 -21.99
N TYR A 101 -8.70 -20.47 -23.32
CA TYR A 101 -9.56 -19.73 -24.25
C TYR A 101 -11.05 -19.90 -23.95
N THR A 102 -11.44 -21.12 -23.61
CA THR A 102 -12.78 -21.47 -23.13
C THR A 102 -12.71 -21.84 -21.66
N GLN A 103 -13.81 -21.68 -20.94
CA GLN A 103 -13.84 -21.88 -19.49
C GLN A 103 -14.58 -23.17 -19.20
N GLY A 104 -13.99 -24.04 -18.38
CA GLY A 104 -14.62 -25.23 -17.84
C GLY A 104 -15.33 -24.97 -16.51
N LEU A 105 -15.40 -23.71 -16.09
CA LEU A 105 -15.87 -23.29 -14.76
C LEU A 105 -17.00 -22.27 -14.82
N LEU A 106 -17.86 -22.32 -13.82
CA LEU A 106 -18.79 -21.23 -13.49
C LEU A 106 -18.42 -20.65 -12.12
N GLY A 107 -18.72 -19.35 -11.95
CA GLY A 107 -18.55 -18.70 -10.66
C GLY A 107 -19.45 -19.30 -9.59
N GLY A 108 -18.96 -19.31 -8.36
CA GLY A 108 -19.69 -19.77 -7.18
C GLY A 108 -19.07 -21.01 -6.54
N ARG A 109 -19.46 -21.25 -5.28
CA ARG A 109 -19.00 -22.39 -4.47
C ARG A 109 -19.79 -23.66 -4.78
N ILE A 110 -19.29 -24.79 -4.30
CA ILE A 110 -20.05 -26.02 -4.15
C ILE A 110 -20.66 -26.02 -2.74
N LEU A 111 -21.99 -25.99 -2.66
CA LEU A 111 -22.74 -25.91 -1.41
C LEU A 111 -22.65 -27.23 -0.63
N GLU A 112 -22.99 -27.20 0.67
CA GLU A 112 -22.94 -28.39 1.55
C GLU A 112 -23.78 -29.58 1.03
N ASN A 113 -24.84 -29.30 0.27
CA ASN A 113 -25.68 -30.31 -0.36
C ASN A 113 -25.10 -30.86 -1.68
N GLY A 114 -23.91 -30.43 -2.08
CA GLY A 114 -23.22 -30.84 -3.31
C GLY A 114 -23.68 -30.09 -4.58
N ALA A 115 -24.62 -29.15 -4.48
CA ALA A 115 -25.06 -28.35 -5.63
C ALA A 115 -24.13 -27.16 -5.88
N ALA A 116 -24.01 -26.75 -7.16
CA ALA A 116 -23.35 -25.49 -7.50
C ALA A 116 -24.18 -24.30 -6.98
N GLN A 117 -23.51 -23.32 -6.39
CA GLN A 117 -24.11 -22.02 -6.09
C GLN A 117 -24.57 -21.35 -7.39
N ASN A 118 -25.70 -20.63 -7.36
CA ASN A 118 -26.21 -19.97 -8.55
C ASN A 118 -25.22 -18.87 -9.02
N PRO A 119 -24.68 -18.95 -10.24
CA PRO A 119 -23.66 -18.01 -10.72
C PRO A 119 -24.17 -16.58 -10.94
N ASP A 120 -25.48 -16.37 -10.87
CA ASP A 120 -26.10 -15.04 -10.98
C ASP A 120 -26.48 -14.45 -9.60
N GLU A 121 -26.12 -15.10 -8.49
CA GLU A 121 -26.23 -14.50 -7.15
C GLU A 121 -25.24 -13.35 -6.95
N GLU A 122 -25.64 -12.32 -6.20
CA GLU A 122 -24.82 -11.12 -5.95
C GLU A 122 -23.51 -11.41 -5.18
N SER A 123 -23.50 -12.45 -4.36
CA SER A 123 -22.28 -12.92 -3.68
C SER A 123 -21.31 -13.67 -4.60
N VAL A 124 -21.71 -13.98 -5.84
CA VAL A 124 -20.89 -14.70 -6.82
C VAL A 124 -20.25 -13.69 -7.77
N ARG A 125 -19.19 -13.05 -7.29
CA ARG A 125 -18.46 -12.00 -7.99
C ARG A 125 -16.97 -12.05 -7.70
N VAL A 126 -16.21 -11.23 -8.42
CA VAL A 126 -14.83 -10.93 -8.02
C VAL A 126 -14.87 -9.80 -7.01
N TYR A 127 -14.54 -10.11 -5.76
CA TYR A 127 -14.38 -9.11 -4.71
C TYR A 127 -13.04 -8.40 -4.91
N ARG A 128 -13.01 -7.07 -4.73
CA ARG A 128 -11.77 -6.29 -4.82
C ARG A 128 -11.65 -5.30 -3.67
N VAL A 129 -10.52 -5.32 -2.98
CA VAL A 129 -10.23 -4.43 -1.84
C VAL A 129 -8.87 -3.75 -1.97
N ARG A 130 -8.78 -2.55 -1.40
CA ARG A 130 -7.56 -1.78 -1.18
C ARG A 130 -7.61 -1.23 0.25
N PRO A 131 -6.54 -1.35 1.07
CA PRO A 131 -6.49 -0.72 2.39
C PRO A 131 -6.72 0.80 2.34
N ASP A 132 -6.23 1.45 1.28
CA ASP A 132 -6.30 2.90 1.11
C ASP A 132 -7.55 3.38 0.34
N TYR A 133 -8.58 2.57 0.08
CA TYR A 133 -9.69 2.97 -0.80
C TYR A 133 -10.46 4.23 -0.37
N LYS A 134 -10.40 4.60 0.93
CA LYS A 134 -11.04 5.80 1.47
C LYS A 134 -10.26 7.09 1.18
N SER A 135 -8.95 6.95 0.97
CA SER A 135 -7.96 8.02 1.04
C SER A 135 -7.04 8.09 -0.18
N GLY A 136 -6.86 6.98 -0.87
CA GLY A 136 -5.98 6.83 -2.02
C GLY A 136 -6.59 7.40 -3.28
N ASP A 137 -5.73 7.68 -4.25
CA ASP A 137 -6.15 8.07 -5.58
C ASP A 137 -6.84 6.89 -6.29
N LEU A 138 -8.04 7.15 -6.80
CA LEU A 138 -8.89 6.23 -7.56
C LEU A 138 -9.06 6.69 -9.03
N SER A 139 -8.34 7.74 -9.44
CA SER A 139 -8.43 8.31 -10.79
C SER A 139 -7.99 7.32 -11.87
N VAL A 140 -7.00 6.48 -11.57
CA VAL A 140 -6.51 5.44 -12.47
C VAL A 140 -7.60 4.39 -12.71
N GLU A 141 -8.20 3.82 -11.67
CA GLU A 141 -9.30 2.87 -11.84
C GLU A 141 -10.53 3.50 -12.49
N SER A 142 -10.81 4.76 -12.18
CA SER A 142 -11.88 5.53 -12.81
C SER A 142 -11.66 5.64 -14.33
N SER A 143 -10.43 5.94 -14.76
CA SER A 143 -10.05 6.03 -16.16
C SER A 143 -10.07 4.66 -16.84
N ASP A 144 -9.41 3.66 -16.26
CA ASP A 144 -9.27 2.31 -16.82
C ASP A 144 -10.62 1.62 -17.00
N GLU A 145 -11.53 1.76 -16.03
CA GLU A 145 -12.85 1.12 -16.05
C GLU A 145 -13.94 1.97 -16.69
N ASN A 146 -13.63 3.21 -17.12
CA ASN A 146 -14.59 4.18 -17.62
C ASN A 146 -15.80 4.36 -16.67
N LYS A 147 -15.51 4.54 -15.38
CA LYS A 147 -16.48 4.74 -14.29
C LYS A 147 -16.15 6.02 -13.55
N SER A 148 -17.13 6.64 -12.90
CA SER A 148 -16.84 7.75 -11.98
C SER A 148 -16.05 7.27 -10.76
N ILE A 149 -15.21 8.14 -10.19
CA ILE A 149 -14.50 7.89 -8.91
C ILE A 149 -15.49 7.43 -7.83
N GLN A 150 -16.70 7.97 -7.80
CA GLN A 150 -17.73 7.58 -6.83
C GLN A 150 -18.22 6.13 -7.02
N GLU A 151 -18.34 5.66 -8.27
CA GLU A 151 -18.71 4.26 -8.54
C GLU A 151 -17.59 3.30 -8.12
N ILE A 152 -16.33 3.65 -8.38
CA ILE A 152 -15.17 2.88 -7.92
C ILE A 152 -15.12 2.82 -6.39
N TYR A 153 -15.25 3.96 -5.72
CA TYR A 153 -15.32 4.05 -4.26
C TYR A 153 -16.44 3.19 -3.69
N ASN A 154 -17.65 3.26 -4.27
CA ASN A 154 -18.80 2.49 -3.81
C ASN A 154 -18.58 0.98 -3.97
N GLN A 155 -17.93 0.54 -5.06
CA GLN A 155 -17.59 -0.86 -5.25
C GLN A 155 -16.59 -1.34 -4.20
N TYR A 156 -15.50 -0.60 -3.96
CA TYR A 156 -14.54 -0.92 -2.90
C TYR A 156 -15.19 -0.96 -1.52
N LYS A 157 -16.03 0.03 -1.19
CA LYS A 157 -16.77 0.08 0.07
C LYS A 157 -17.67 -1.14 0.25
N LYS A 158 -18.34 -1.57 -0.83
CA LYS A 158 -19.20 -2.75 -0.81
C LYS A 158 -18.39 -4.02 -0.58
N ASP A 159 -17.31 -4.22 -1.34
CA ASP A 159 -16.49 -5.43 -1.23
C ASP A 159 -15.73 -5.50 0.09
N TRP A 160 -15.36 -4.35 0.67
CA TRP A 160 -14.86 -4.25 2.04
C TRP A 160 -15.91 -4.78 3.04
N ASN A 161 -17.11 -4.20 3.03
CA ASN A 161 -18.15 -4.55 4.00
C ASN A 161 -18.68 -5.99 3.85
N GLU A 162 -18.67 -6.52 2.63
CA GLU A 162 -19.18 -7.86 2.32
C GLU A 162 -18.06 -8.90 2.11
N TRP A 163 -16.84 -8.60 2.57
CA TRP A 163 -15.68 -9.44 2.31
C TRP A 163 -15.93 -10.89 2.80
N PRO A 164 -15.76 -11.90 1.94
CA PRO A 164 -16.24 -13.26 2.21
C PRO A 164 -15.25 -14.09 3.04
N ALA A 165 -14.71 -13.52 4.12
CA ALA A 165 -13.71 -14.14 4.99
C ALA A 165 -14.13 -15.53 5.52
N LYS A 166 -15.41 -15.67 5.92
CA LYS A 166 -16.01 -16.96 6.34
C LYS A 166 -15.92 -18.08 5.31
N PHE A 167 -15.59 -17.77 4.05
CA PHE A 167 -15.43 -18.73 2.96
C PHE A 167 -13.99 -18.89 2.50
N GLY A 168 -13.02 -18.32 3.22
CA GLY A 168 -11.58 -18.48 2.95
C GLY A 168 -10.90 -17.25 2.35
N ALA A 169 -11.59 -16.13 2.17
CA ALA A 169 -10.94 -14.89 1.74
C ALA A 169 -10.01 -14.36 2.85
N PRO A 170 -8.76 -13.99 2.53
CA PRO A 170 -7.80 -13.56 3.54
C PRO A 170 -8.18 -12.20 4.11
N TYR A 171 -7.86 -11.98 5.38
CA TYR A 171 -7.96 -10.68 6.04
C TYR A 171 -6.93 -10.62 7.16
N PHE A 172 -6.59 -9.41 7.59
CA PHE A 172 -5.85 -9.17 8.80
C PHE A 172 -6.83 -8.99 9.95
N ASP A 173 -6.79 -9.93 10.90
CA ASP A 173 -7.59 -9.96 12.12
C ASP A 173 -6.93 -9.06 13.18
N THR A 174 -7.45 -7.84 13.34
CA THR A 174 -6.83 -6.81 14.17
C THR A 174 -7.04 -7.07 15.66
N ASP A 175 -8.20 -7.62 16.03
CA ASP A 175 -8.55 -7.89 17.42
C ASP A 175 -8.34 -9.35 17.86
N ASN A 176 -7.95 -10.22 16.93
CA ASN A 176 -7.65 -11.65 17.11
C ASN A 176 -8.85 -12.47 17.58
N ASP A 177 -10.07 -12.11 17.15
CA ASP A 177 -11.29 -12.84 17.51
C ASP A 177 -11.65 -13.97 16.52
N GLY A 178 -10.96 -14.05 15.38
CA GLY A 178 -11.16 -15.04 14.32
C GLY A 178 -12.40 -14.79 13.45
N ILE A 179 -13.02 -13.61 13.52
CA ILE A 179 -14.25 -13.26 12.82
C ILE A 179 -14.08 -11.91 12.12
N TYR A 180 -14.11 -11.90 10.78
CA TYR A 180 -14.02 -10.65 10.04
C TYR A 180 -15.10 -9.62 10.42
N ASN A 181 -14.65 -8.46 10.88
CA ASN A 181 -15.43 -7.28 11.18
C ASN A 181 -14.91 -6.07 10.36
N PRO A 182 -15.69 -5.52 9.40
CA PRO A 182 -15.22 -4.46 8.51
C PRO A 182 -14.90 -3.12 9.20
N GLU A 183 -15.29 -2.93 10.47
CA GLU A 183 -14.96 -1.73 11.25
C GLU A 183 -13.65 -1.87 12.03
N VAL A 184 -13.11 -3.09 12.18
CA VAL A 184 -11.94 -3.41 13.00
C VAL A 184 -10.82 -4.03 12.15
N ASP A 185 -11.19 -4.91 11.22
CA ASP A 185 -10.27 -5.72 10.42
C ASP A 185 -10.00 -5.14 9.03
N VAL A 186 -8.88 -5.54 8.46
CA VAL A 186 -8.46 -5.14 7.11
C VAL A 186 -8.62 -6.33 6.16
N PRO A 187 -9.57 -6.29 5.20
CA PRO A 187 -9.75 -7.37 4.24
C PRO A 187 -8.61 -7.40 3.21
N GLY A 188 -8.32 -8.61 2.70
CA GLY A 188 -7.27 -8.84 1.72
C GLY A 188 -6.05 -9.55 2.30
N VAL A 189 -5.05 -9.83 1.45
CA VAL A 189 -3.77 -10.36 1.92
C VAL A 189 -3.08 -9.29 2.78
N PRO A 190 -2.70 -9.60 4.03
CA PRO A 190 -2.09 -8.60 4.91
C PRO A 190 -0.86 -7.93 4.27
N GLY A 191 -0.81 -6.60 4.32
CA GLY A 191 0.22 -5.76 3.71
C GLY A 191 0.11 -5.57 2.18
N ALA A 192 -0.82 -6.24 1.49
CA ALA A 192 -1.01 -6.04 0.05
C ALA A 192 -1.71 -4.71 -0.26
N ALA A 193 -1.29 -4.06 -1.34
CA ALA A 193 -1.87 -2.78 -1.76
C ALA A 193 -3.23 -2.96 -2.45
N GLN A 194 -3.45 -4.10 -3.09
CA GLN A 194 -4.74 -4.51 -3.65
C GLN A 194 -4.88 -6.03 -3.56
N THR A 195 -6.07 -6.51 -3.20
CA THR A 195 -6.41 -7.93 -3.22
C THR A 195 -7.73 -8.15 -3.95
N LEU A 196 -7.77 -9.16 -4.81
CA LEU A 196 -8.97 -9.68 -5.46
C LEU A 196 -9.21 -11.10 -4.96
N TRP A 197 -10.48 -11.49 -4.83
CA TRP A 197 -10.86 -12.83 -4.41
C TRP A 197 -12.14 -13.31 -5.10
N TYR A 198 -12.17 -14.59 -5.51
CA TYR A 198 -13.37 -15.24 -6.03
C TYR A 198 -13.35 -16.76 -5.84
N VAL A 199 -14.51 -17.40 -6.07
CA VAL A 199 -14.64 -18.87 -6.13
C VAL A 199 -15.30 -19.28 -7.44
N ALA A 200 -14.84 -20.39 -8.01
CA ALA A 200 -15.42 -21.04 -9.18
C ALA A 200 -15.50 -22.57 -8.98
N ASN A 201 -16.33 -23.25 -9.77
CA ASN A 201 -16.47 -24.71 -9.72
C ASN A 201 -16.74 -25.31 -11.12
N ASP A 202 -16.51 -26.61 -11.25
CA ASP A 202 -16.63 -27.36 -12.51
C ASP A 202 -17.90 -28.22 -12.63
N LEU A 203 -18.95 -27.95 -11.85
CA LEU A 203 -20.13 -28.82 -11.78
C LEU A 203 -21.09 -28.68 -12.99
N ASP A 204 -20.98 -27.63 -13.80
CA ASP A 204 -21.80 -27.50 -15.02
C ASP A 204 -21.23 -28.36 -16.15
N SER A 205 -21.95 -29.43 -16.47
CA SER A 205 -21.52 -30.41 -17.47
C SER A 205 -21.46 -29.90 -18.91
N ASN A 206 -22.12 -28.79 -19.25
CA ASN A 206 -22.02 -28.20 -20.58
C ASN A 206 -20.73 -27.40 -20.67
N VAL A 207 -20.50 -26.52 -19.70
CA VAL A 207 -19.31 -25.66 -19.62
C VAL A 207 -18.04 -26.49 -19.49
N ALA A 208 -18.03 -27.51 -18.63
CA ALA A 208 -16.88 -28.42 -18.47
C ALA A 208 -16.50 -29.15 -19.79
N LYS A 209 -17.49 -29.50 -20.62
CA LYS A 209 -17.25 -30.11 -21.93
C LYS A 209 -16.73 -29.12 -22.95
N GLU A 210 -17.13 -27.85 -22.89
CA GLU A 210 -16.68 -26.82 -23.83
C GLU A 210 -15.16 -26.57 -23.75
N LEU A 211 -14.54 -26.79 -22.59
CA LEU A 211 -13.08 -26.72 -22.44
C LEU A 211 -12.38 -27.79 -23.30
N TYR A 212 -12.29 -29.04 -22.85
CA TYR A 212 -11.57 -30.11 -23.57
C TYR A 212 -12.41 -31.40 -23.68
N GLY A 213 -13.74 -31.30 -23.73
CA GLY A 213 -14.64 -32.47 -23.82
C GLY A 213 -14.66 -33.38 -22.59
N SER A 214 -14.07 -32.93 -21.48
CA SER A 214 -14.02 -33.67 -20.22
C SER A 214 -15.39 -33.68 -19.52
N THR A 215 -15.57 -34.64 -18.60
CA THR A 215 -16.68 -34.63 -17.64
C THR A 215 -16.28 -33.89 -16.37
N THR A 216 -17.27 -33.43 -15.62
CA THR A 216 -17.07 -32.74 -14.34
C THR A 216 -16.34 -33.63 -13.33
N MET A 217 -15.52 -33.02 -12.48
CA MET A 217 -14.72 -33.71 -11.46
C MET A 217 -15.24 -33.43 -10.04
N GLY A 218 -15.92 -32.30 -9.82
CA GLY A 218 -16.41 -31.88 -8.50
C GLY A 218 -15.36 -31.09 -7.72
N VAL A 219 -14.68 -30.17 -8.41
CA VAL A 219 -13.64 -29.29 -7.89
C VAL A 219 -14.23 -27.92 -7.59
N GLU A 220 -14.02 -27.44 -6.37
CA GLU A 220 -14.13 -26.03 -6.02
C GLU A 220 -12.74 -25.39 -6.07
N MET A 221 -12.61 -24.26 -6.75
CA MET A 221 -11.38 -23.48 -6.87
C MET A 221 -11.60 -22.09 -6.26
N GLN A 222 -10.90 -21.79 -5.18
CA GLN A 222 -10.86 -20.46 -4.58
C GLN A 222 -9.57 -19.77 -5.00
N VAL A 223 -9.67 -18.50 -5.41
CA VAL A 223 -8.54 -17.76 -5.98
C VAL A 223 -8.36 -16.43 -5.27
N THR A 224 -7.16 -16.20 -4.77
CA THR A 224 -6.71 -14.89 -4.28
C THR A 224 -5.68 -14.32 -5.26
N VAL A 225 -5.86 -13.08 -5.70
CA VAL A 225 -4.89 -12.36 -6.52
C VAL A 225 -4.48 -11.09 -5.78
N TRP A 226 -3.19 -10.82 -5.62
CA TRP A 226 -2.74 -9.62 -4.90
C TRP A 226 -1.40 -9.09 -5.42
N GLY A 227 -1.08 -7.87 -5.02
CA GLY A 227 0.22 -7.27 -5.29
C GLY A 227 0.52 -6.07 -4.40
N TYR A 228 1.72 -5.55 -4.58
CA TYR A 228 2.30 -4.46 -3.80
C TYR A 228 2.65 -3.31 -4.73
N LYS A 229 2.77 -2.10 -4.18
CA LYS A 229 3.15 -0.88 -4.91
C LYS A 229 4.25 -0.14 -4.14
N ASP A 230 5.06 0.63 -4.85
CA ASP A 230 6.16 1.46 -4.33
C ASP A 230 7.40 0.66 -3.89
N PHE A 231 7.56 -0.56 -4.42
CA PHE A 231 8.66 -1.47 -4.10
C PHE A 231 9.66 -1.67 -5.26
N GLN A 232 9.51 -0.92 -6.37
CA GLN A 232 10.25 -1.02 -7.64
C GLN A 232 10.16 -2.40 -8.30
N THR A 233 10.71 -3.44 -7.67
CA THR A 233 10.69 -4.80 -8.20
C THR A 233 9.33 -5.47 -8.01
N LEU A 234 8.72 -5.37 -6.83
CA LEU A 234 7.38 -5.94 -6.63
C LEU A 234 6.30 -5.18 -7.44
N ASP A 235 6.64 -4.01 -7.96
CA ASP A 235 5.73 -3.23 -8.81
C ASP A 235 5.51 -3.93 -10.18
N ASN A 236 6.42 -4.81 -10.58
CA ASN A 236 6.41 -5.52 -11.86
C ASN A 236 5.91 -6.97 -11.74
N MET A 237 5.18 -7.30 -10.67
CA MET A 237 4.60 -8.63 -10.49
C MET A 237 3.27 -8.62 -9.75
N LEU A 238 2.51 -9.71 -9.90
CA LEU A 238 1.34 -10.01 -9.08
C LEU A 238 1.42 -11.48 -8.65
N PHE A 239 0.73 -11.80 -7.56
CA PHE A 239 0.70 -13.13 -6.99
C PHE A 239 -0.70 -13.71 -7.12
N LYS A 240 -0.78 -15.01 -7.40
CA LYS A 240 -2.03 -15.78 -7.49
C LYS A 240 -1.92 -16.98 -6.57
N LYS A 241 -2.88 -17.13 -5.66
CA LYS A 241 -3.05 -18.30 -4.81
C LYS A 241 -4.29 -19.05 -5.25
N TYR A 242 -4.12 -20.34 -5.51
CA TYR A 242 -5.19 -21.26 -5.88
C TYR A 242 -5.36 -22.28 -4.78
N VAL A 243 -6.56 -22.35 -4.21
CA VAL A 243 -6.98 -23.39 -3.28
C VAL A 243 -7.97 -24.29 -4.02
N LEU A 244 -7.58 -25.54 -4.24
CA LEU A 244 -8.42 -26.54 -4.91
C LEU A 244 -8.94 -27.53 -3.88
N ILE A 245 -10.24 -27.76 -3.88
CA ILE A 245 -10.92 -28.65 -2.94
C ILE A 245 -11.64 -29.74 -3.73
N ASN A 246 -11.34 -31.00 -3.45
CA ASN A 246 -12.10 -32.13 -3.97
C ASN A 246 -13.42 -32.27 -3.18
N LYS A 247 -14.51 -31.72 -3.72
CA LYS A 247 -15.86 -31.80 -3.12
C LYS A 247 -16.65 -33.02 -3.61
N SER A 248 -16.01 -33.89 -4.40
CA SER A 248 -16.61 -35.12 -4.92
C SER A 248 -16.48 -36.28 -3.93
N GLN A 249 -16.99 -37.46 -4.32
CA GLN A 249 -16.80 -38.72 -3.59
C GLN A 249 -15.71 -39.61 -4.20
N ASN A 250 -15.03 -39.14 -5.24
CA ASN A 250 -13.99 -39.91 -5.94
C ASN A 250 -12.59 -39.43 -5.54
N THR A 251 -11.65 -40.35 -5.50
CA THR A 251 -10.22 -40.03 -5.40
C THR A 251 -9.70 -39.60 -6.77
N PHE A 252 -8.88 -38.54 -6.79
CA PHE A 252 -8.16 -38.08 -7.98
C PHE A 252 -6.73 -38.60 -7.90
N GLU A 253 -6.42 -39.60 -8.72
CA GLU A 253 -5.09 -40.21 -8.83
C GLU A 253 -4.27 -39.52 -9.92
N ASP A 254 -2.94 -39.52 -9.78
CA ASP A 254 -2.03 -38.91 -10.76
C ASP A 254 -2.44 -37.46 -11.13
N THR A 255 -2.75 -36.65 -10.13
CA THR A 255 -3.23 -35.27 -10.32
C THR A 255 -2.09 -34.32 -10.65
N TYR A 256 -2.29 -33.45 -11.63
CA TYR A 256 -1.39 -32.37 -12.03
C TYR A 256 -2.12 -31.05 -12.00
N LEU A 257 -1.43 -29.99 -11.55
CA LEU A 257 -1.91 -28.61 -11.62
C LEU A 257 -1.02 -27.82 -12.58
N SER A 258 -1.62 -26.93 -13.36
CA SER A 258 -0.91 -26.22 -14.42
C SER A 258 -1.41 -24.81 -14.65
N ILE A 259 -0.54 -23.96 -15.18
CA ILE A 259 -0.93 -22.72 -15.86
C ILE A 259 -0.80 -22.95 -17.35
N TRP A 260 -1.88 -22.68 -18.07
CA TRP A 260 -1.85 -22.50 -19.52
C TRP A 260 -1.82 -21.00 -19.83
N CYS A 261 -1.07 -20.62 -20.85
CA CYS A 261 -0.98 -19.23 -21.26
C CYS A 261 -0.71 -19.05 -22.74
N ASP A 262 -1.23 -17.92 -23.23
CA ASP A 262 -1.04 -17.34 -24.55
C ASP A 262 -0.35 -15.99 -24.39
N PRO A 263 0.99 -15.97 -24.29
CA PRO A 263 1.74 -14.73 -24.32
C PRO A 263 1.63 -14.07 -25.70
N ASP A 264 1.43 -12.76 -25.68
CA ASP A 264 1.55 -11.88 -26.85
C ASP A 264 2.52 -10.77 -26.42
N VAL A 265 3.83 -10.96 -26.55
CA VAL A 265 4.82 -9.97 -26.09
C VAL A 265 4.95 -8.83 -27.11
N GLY A 266 3.90 -8.01 -27.19
CA GLY A 266 3.74 -7.05 -28.29
C GLY A 266 3.09 -7.71 -29.49
N ASP A 267 3.84 -7.98 -30.55
CA ASP A 267 3.37 -8.76 -31.69
C ASP A 267 3.46 -10.26 -31.40
N ALA A 268 2.31 -10.92 -31.31
CA ALA A 268 2.26 -12.37 -31.15
C ALA A 268 3.05 -13.14 -32.23
N SER A 269 3.27 -12.54 -33.41
CA SER A 269 3.92 -13.23 -34.53
C SER A 269 5.43 -13.43 -34.38
N ASP A 270 6.07 -12.86 -33.35
CA ASP A 270 7.52 -12.97 -33.14
C ASP A 270 7.93 -13.44 -31.73
N ASP A 271 7.04 -14.14 -31.05
CA ASP A 271 7.32 -14.64 -29.71
C ASP A 271 8.21 -15.91 -29.67
N TYR A 272 8.98 -15.99 -28.58
CA TYR A 272 9.66 -17.18 -28.08
C TYR A 272 9.26 -17.45 -26.63
N VAL A 273 9.40 -18.71 -26.22
CA VAL A 273 9.14 -19.17 -24.85
C VAL A 273 10.29 -20.01 -24.31
N GLY A 274 10.40 -20.11 -23.00
CA GLY A 274 11.44 -20.88 -22.33
C GLY A 274 11.04 -21.27 -20.91
N CYS A 275 11.84 -22.14 -20.30
CA CYS A 275 11.74 -22.41 -18.87
C CYS A 275 13.10 -22.50 -18.20
N ASP A 276 13.14 -22.16 -16.91
CA ASP A 276 14.28 -22.38 -16.03
C ASP A 276 13.87 -23.36 -14.94
N THR A 277 14.38 -24.59 -15.05
CA THR A 277 14.00 -25.70 -14.17
C THR A 277 14.48 -25.51 -12.73
N THR A 278 15.53 -24.71 -12.52
CA THR A 278 16.08 -24.45 -11.18
C THR A 278 15.21 -23.42 -10.46
N LEU A 279 14.72 -22.42 -11.20
CA LEU A 279 13.88 -21.36 -10.65
C LEU A 279 12.39 -21.70 -10.59
N SER A 280 11.98 -22.85 -11.16
CA SER A 280 10.58 -23.21 -11.41
C SER A 280 9.82 -22.11 -12.17
N LEU A 281 10.48 -21.58 -13.20
CA LEU A 281 10.02 -20.43 -13.99
C LEU A 281 9.73 -20.87 -15.43
N ALA A 282 8.61 -20.41 -15.96
CA ALA A 282 8.31 -20.42 -17.40
C ALA A 282 8.14 -18.98 -17.88
N TYR A 283 8.57 -18.66 -19.11
CA TYR A 283 8.59 -17.29 -19.59
C TYR A 283 8.45 -17.17 -21.11
N ALA A 284 8.03 -15.99 -21.56
CA ALA A 284 7.94 -15.58 -22.96
C ALA A 284 8.72 -14.28 -23.20
N TYR A 285 9.34 -14.15 -24.36
CA TYR A 285 10.19 -13.02 -24.73
C TYR A 285 10.22 -12.86 -26.26
N ASN A 286 10.53 -11.66 -26.74
CA ASN A 286 10.62 -11.42 -28.18
C ASN A 286 11.75 -12.24 -28.84
N GLY A 287 11.44 -12.87 -29.97
CA GLY A 287 12.36 -13.64 -30.79
C GLY A 287 13.33 -12.80 -31.63
N PHE A 288 12.98 -11.55 -31.96
CA PHE A 288 13.80 -10.63 -32.76
C PHE A 288 14.41 -9.48 -31.94
N GLU A 289 15.38 -8.76 -32.52
CA GLU A 289 16.02 -7.58 -31.87
C GLU A 289 15.07 -6.39 -31.66
N SER A 290 13.91 -6.39 -32.31
CA SER A 290 12.88 -5.37 -32.16
C SER A 290 11.52 -6.03 -32.34
N ASP A 291 10.58 -5.67 -31.49
CA ASP A 291 9.15 -6.00 -31.61
C ASP A 291 8.42 -4.86 -32.35
N TYR A 292 7.28 -5.15 -32.98
CA TYR A 292 6.47 -4.16 -33.69
C TYR A 292 5.82 -3.13 -32.75
N VAL A 293 5.44 -3.53 -31.53
CA VAL A 293 4.71 -2.72 -30.55
C VAL A 293 5.66 -2.03 -29.56
N TYR A 294 6.66 -2.76 -29.07
CA TYR A 294 7.65 -2.35 -28.09
C TYR A 294 8.91 -1.75 -28.71
N GLY A 295 9.16 -1.96 -30.01
CA GLY A 295 10.41 -1.56 -30.64
C GLY A 295 11.57 -2.37 -30.08
N LYS A 296 12.74 -1.75 -29.89
CA LYS A 296 13.90 -2.41 -29.28
C LYS A 296 13.77 -2.62 -27.77
N ASN A 297 12.89 -1.84 -27.11
CA ASN A 297 12.71 -1.91 -25.67
C ASN A 297 11.63 -2.93 -25.31
N THR A 298 11.96 -4.22 -25.47
CA THR A 298 11.01 -5.32 -25.36
C THR A 298 10.95 -5.88 -23.94
N PRO A 299 9.75 -6.13 -23.39
CA PRO A 299 9.60 -6.80 -22.11
C PRO A 299 9.73 -8.32 -22.24
N THR A 300 9.68 -8.99 -21.10
CA THR A 300 9.41 -10.43 -20.96
C THR A 300 8.35 -10.62 -19.87
N ILE A 301 7.63 -11.73 -19.94
CA ILE A 301 6.60 -12.11 -18.96
C ILE A 301 6.78 -13.58 -18.58
N GLY A 302 6.54 -13.94 -17.33
CA GLY A 302 6.62 -15.33 -16.90
C GLY A 302 5.79 -15.68 -15.68
N PHE A 303 5.70 -16.98 -15.42
CA PHE A 303 5.07 -17.57 -14.25
C PHE A 303 6.09 -18.39 -13.47
N LYS A 304 6.19 -18.11 -12.17
CA LYS A 304 7.04 -18.83 -11.22
C LYS A 304 6.17 -19.58 -10.21
N PHE A 305 6.38 -20.89 -10.04
CA PHE A 305 5.86 -21.59 -8.88
C PHE A 305 6.65 -21.18 -7.63
N LEU A 306 5.99 -20.52 -6.68
CA LEU A 306 6.52 -20.23 -5.35
C LEU A 306 6.22 -21.36 -4.37
N GLN A 307 5.00 -21.90 -4.48
CA GLN A 307 4.50 -23.04 -3.72
C GLN A 307 3.71 -23.94 -4.68
N GLY A 308 4.17 -25.16 -4.91
CA GLY A 308 3.35 -26.17 -5.60
C GLY A 308 2.57 -27.07 -4.62
N PRO A 309 1.85 -28.07 -5.16
CA PRO A 309 1.07 -29.02 -4.38
C PRO A 309 1.89 -29.65 -3.25
N ILE A 310 1.27 -29.82 -2.09
CA ILE A 310 1.88 -30.51 -0.94
C ILE A 310 1.72 -32.02 -1.09
N VAL A 311 2.81 -32.75 -0.91
CA VAL A 311 2.86 -34.22 -0.97
C VAL A 311 3.69 -34.79 0.19
N GLU A 312 3.62 -36.11 0.36
CA GLU A 312 4.52 -36.83 1.28
C GLU A 312 5.99 -36.62 0.90
N GLY A 313 6.82 -36.33 1.90
CA GLY A 313 8.26 -36.14 1.77
C GLY A 313 9.04 -37.08 2.69
N ALA A 314 10.36 -36.96 2.67
CA ALA A 314 11.22 -37.53 3.69
C ALA A 314 11.00 -36.82 5.04
N SER A 315 11.39 -37.45 6.15
CA SER A 315 11.24 -36.86 7.49
C SER A 315 11.99 -35.53 7.69
N SER A 316 12.99 -35.24 6.85
CA SER A 316 13.74 -33.97 6.81
C SER A 316 13.08 -32.89 5.97
N ASP A 317 12.13 -33.26 5.09
CA ASP A 317 11.49 -32.33 4.18
C ASP A 317 10.51 -31.44 4.94
N LYS A 318 10.29 -30.24 4.40
CA LYS A 318 9.28 -29.30 4.90
C LYS A 318 8.48 -28.74 3.74
N ALA A 319 7.20 -28.50 3.99
CA ALA A 319 6.29 -27.86 3.05
C ALA A 319 5.48 -26.77 3.75
N TYR A 320 5.14 -25.71 3.04
CA TYR A 320 4.13 -24.77 3.46
C TYR A 320 2.75 -25.21 2.98
N PHE A 321 1.75 -25.04 3.83
CA PHE A 321 0.35 -25.21 3.51
C PHE A 321 -0.49 -24.34 4.45
N ASN A 322 -1.35 -23.49 3.90
CA ASN A 322 -2.19 -22.57 4.66
C ASN A 322 -1.37 -21.67 5.60
N GLY A 323 -0.20 -21.20 5.14
CA GLY A 323 0.72 -20.37 5.92
C GLY A 323 1.54 -21.10 6.99
N GLU A 324 1.34 -22.41 7.18
CA GLU A 324 2.04 -23.20 8.20
C GLU A 324 3.11 -24.11 7.59
N LEU A 325 4.24 -24.24 8.30
CA LEU A 325 5.34 -25.12 7.91
C LEU A 325 5.13 -26.54 8.47
N ILE A 326 4.90 -27.50 7.59
CA ILE A 326 4.63 -28.90 7.92
C ILE A 326 5.88 -29.75 7.68
N SER A 327 6.35 -30.45 8.71
CA SER A 327 7.50 -31.37 8.62
C SER A 327 7.10 -32.73 8.03
N GLY A 328 8.01 -33.38 7.30
CA GLY A 328 7.74 -34.67 6.64
C GLY A 328 6.98 -34.56 5.32
N LYS A 329 6.77 -33.33 4.82
CA LYS A 329 6.06 -33.02 3.60
C LYS A 329 6.95 -32.20 2.68
N LYS A 330 6.63 -32.16 1.39
CA LYS A 330 7.29 -31.27 0.42
C LYS A 330 6.26 -30.59 -0.49
N ASN A 331 6.49 -29.32 -0.83
CA ASN A 331 5.81 -28.71 -1.97
C ASN A 331 6.54 -29.13 -3.24
N LEU A 332 5.81 -29.57 -4.26
CA LEU A 332 6.42 -29.93 -5.55
C LEU A 332 6.85 -28.66 -6.30
N PRO A 333 8.02 -28.65 -6.97
CA PRO A 333 8.41 -27.58 -7.87
C PRO A 333 7.67 -27.70 -9.21
N MET A 334 8.09 -26.94 -10.22
CA MET A 334 7.73 -27.26 -11.61
C MET A 334 8.25 -28.67 -11.97
N THR A 335 7.37 -29.54 -12.46
CA THR A 335 7.69 -30.94 -12.81
C THR A 335 7.65 -31.21 -14.30
N SER A 336 7.02 -30.33 -15.08
CA SER A 336 7.05 -30.37 -16.54
C SER A 336 6.80 -28.98 -17.13
N PHE A 337 7.28 -28.78 -18.35
CA PHE A 337 6.99 -27.59 -19.16
C PHE A 337 6.88 -27.99 -20.63
N ILE A 338 5.81 -27.57 -21.27
CA ILE A 338 5.53 -27.82 -22.69
C ILE A 338 5.30 -26.49 -23.40
N ARG A 339 6.13 -26.18 -24.38
CA ARG A 339 5.82 -25.16 -25.39
C ARG A 339 4.76 -25.71 -26.33
N LEU A 340 3.85 -24.85 -26.75
CA LEU A 340 2.78 -25.16 -27.68
C LEU A 340 2.90 -24.27 -28.91
N LEU A 341 2.71 -24.89 -30.07
CA LEU A 341 2.95 -24.32 -31.39
C LEU A 341 1.63 -24.24 -32.17
N LYS A 342 1.35 -23.10 -32.78
CA LYS A 342 0.11 -22.90 -33.53
C LYS A 342 0.16 -23.54 -34.92
N ASN A 343 -0.58 -24.64 -35.10
CA ASN A 343 -0.82 -25.31 -36.40
C ASN A 343 0.44 -25.83 -37.12
N TYR A 344 1.39 -26.42 -36.38
CA TYR A 344 2.60 -27.01 -36.96
C TYR A 344 2.44 -28.49 -37.36
N GLY A 345 1.37 -29.16 -36.92
CA GLY A 345 1.13 -30.58 -37.23
C GLY A 345 2.12 -31.49 -36.49
N THR A 346 2.42 -31.16 -35.25
CA THR A 346 3.42 -31.81 -34.38
C THR A 346 2.80 -32.29 -33.08
N GLY A 347 3.56 -33.05 -32.29
CA GLY A 347 3.16 -33.42 -30.93
C GLY A 347 3.09 -32.24 -29.93
N PHE A 348 3.36 -31.00 -30.39
CA PHE A 348 3.33 -29.77 -29.60
C PHE A 348 2.24 -28.81 -30.06
N ASP A 349 1.26 -29.24 -30.86
CA ASP A 349 0.13 -28.36 -31.24
C ASP A 349 -0.84 -28.14 -30.07
N ASP A 350 -1.63 -27.07 -30.16
CA ASP A 350 -2.71 -26.79 -29.20
C ASP A 350 -3.72 -27.95 -29.11
N ALA A 351 -4.14 -28.26 -27.89
CA ALA A 351 -5.17 -29.28 -27.63
C ALA A 351 -6.55 -28.85 -28.17
N TRP A 352 -7.31 -29.82 -28.69
CA TRP A 352 -8.63 -29.57 -29.28
C TRP A 352 -9.69 -29.21 -28.23
N LEU A 353 -10.24 -28.00 -28.33
CA LEU A 353 -11.35 -27.58 -27.46
C LEU A 353 -12.62 -28.39 -27.74
N GLY A 354 -13.45 -28.59 -26.72
CA GLY A 354 -14.75 -29.25 -26.87
C GLY A 354 -14.72 -30.77 -27.13
N ASN A 355 -13.55 -31.39 -27.23
CA ASN A 355 -13.37 -32.79 -27.62
C ASN A 355 -12.49 -33.55 -26.63
N TYR A 356 -12.89 -34.77 -26.25
CA TYR A 356 -12.17 -35.62 -25.30
C TYR A 356 -10.72 -35.95 -25.70
N GLU A 357 -10.38 -35.95 -27.00
CA GLU A 357 -8.97 -36.06 -27.41
C GLU A 357 -8.14 -34.89 -26.85
N GLY A 358 -8.70 -33.67 -26.79
CA GLY A 358 -8.04 -32.54 -26.14
C GLY A 358 -7.87 -32.72 -24.63
N THR A 359 -8.70 -33.53 -23.97
CA THR A 359 -8.48 -33.92 -22.56
C THR A 359 -7.25 -34.80 -22.45
N LEU A 360 -7.06 -35.75 -23.38
CA LEU A 360 -5.90 -36.64 -23.39
C LEU A 360 -4.63 -35.89 -23.75
N ASP A 361 -4.66 -35.04 -24.78
CA ASP A 361 -3.55 -34.17 -25.20
C ASP A 361 -3.09 -33.31 -24.02
N THR A 362 -4.03 -32.59 -23.38
CA THR A 362 -3.75 -31.72 -22.24
C THR A 362 -3.13 -32.50 -21.09
N TYR A 363 -3.73 -33.63 -20.71
CA TYR A 363 -3.19 -34.46 -19.63
C TYR A 363 -1.80 -35.04 -19.96
N ASN A 364 -1.52 -35.33 -21.24
CA ASN A 364 -0.19 -35.71 -21.70
C ASN A 364 0.81 -34.57 -21.53
N PHE A 365 0.45 -33.35 -21.91
CA PHE A 365 1.29 -32.17 -21.71
C PHE A 365 1.61 -31.94 -20.23
N GLN A 366 0.61 -32.08 -19.34
CA GLN A 366 0.80 -31.92 -17.90
C GLN A 366 1.82 -32.90 -17.32
N LYS A 367 1.87 -34.12 -17.85
CA LYS A 367 2.87 -35.14 -17.49
C LYS A 367 4.25 -34.93 -18.13
N GLY A 368 4.39 -33.95 -19.02
CA GLY A 368 5.61 -33.73 -19.80
C GLY A 368 5.79 -34.75 -20.94
N PHE A 369 4.71 -35.10 -21.63
CA PHE A 369 4.74 -35.86 -22.88
C PHE A 369 4.28 -34.98 -24.04
N ASP A 370 4.51 -35.43 -25.28
CA ASP A 370 3.84 -34.87 -26.45
C ASP A 370 2.33 -35.22 -26.45
N SER A 371 1.54 -34.64 -27.35
CA SER A 371 0.08 -34.86 -27.41
C SER A 371 -0.28 -36.33 -27.61
N PHE A 372 0.56 -37.08 -28.32
CA PHE A 372 0.40 -38.52 -28.57
C PHE A 372 0.76 -39.41 -27.37
N GLY A 373 1.27 -38.81 -26.27
CA GLY A 373 1.67 -39.51 -25.06
C GLY A 373 3.08 -40.12 -25.11
N ASN A 374 3.90 -39.72 -26.07
CA ASN A 374 5.29 -40.17 -26.18
C ASN A 374 6.25 -39.23 -25.42
N ASP A 375 7.39 -39.78 -25.01
CA ASP A 375 8.52 -38.97 -24.58
C ASP A 375 9.08 -38.14 -25.75
N PHE A 376 9.48 -36.91 -25.47
CA PHE A 376 10.25 -36.09 -26.39
C PHE A 376 11.70 -35.93 -25.92
N PHE A 377 12.58 -35.62 -26.88
CA PHE A 377 14.02 -35.59 -26.69
C PHE A 377 14.53 -34.16 -26.80
N ASP A 378 15.48 -33.82 -25.93
CA ASP A 378 16.28 -32.61 -26.07
C ASP A 378 17.14 -32.73 -27.34
N PRO A 379 17.01 -31.81 -28.33
CA PRO A 379 17.71 -31.90 -29.61
C PRO A 379 19.22 -31.66 -29.50
N ILE A 380 19.72 -31.13 -28.38
CA ILE A 380 21.14 -30.83 -28.18
C ILE A 380 21.89 -32.04 -27.63
N ASN A 381 21.29 -32.78 -26.69
CA ASN A 381 21.93 -33.91 -26.01
C ASN A 381 21.25 -35.27 -26.24
N ASN A 382 20.09 -35.28 -26.92
CA ASN A 382 19.29 -36.46 -27.25
C ASN A 382 18.80 -37.28 -26.03
N ASN A 383 18.69 -36.65 -24.87
CA ASN A 383 18.09 -37.26 -23.68
C ASN A 383 16.58 -37.03 -23.66
N VAL A 384 15.85 -37.99 -23.11
CA VAL A 384 14.43 -37.82 -22.77
C VAL A 384 14.31 -36.71 -21.72
N THR A 385 13.35 -35.81 -21.91
CA THR A 385 13.08 -34.70 -20.98
C THR A 385 11.58 -34.46 -20.83
N LYS A 386 11.20 -33.86 -19.70
CA LYS A 386 9.83 -33.38 -19.39
C LYS A 386 9.67 -31.88 -19.59
N PHE A 387 10.74 -31.22 -20.02
CA PHE A 387 10.83 -29.78 -20.18
C PHE A 387 11.28 -29.48 -21.61
N SER A 388 10.40 -28.87 -22.40
CA SER A 388 10.81 -28.32 -23.69
C SER A 388 11.55 -27.01 -23.48
N VAL A 389 12.54 -26.74 -24.34
CA VAL A 389 13.32 -25.49 -24.32
C VAL A 389 13.83 -25.03 -22.92
N PRO A 390 14.48 -25.90 -22.10
CA PRO A 390 14.97 -25.56 -20.76
C PRO A 390 16.35 -24.84 -20.73
N GLY A 391 16.92 -24.55 -21.89
CA GLY A 391 18.22 -23.91 -22.06
C GLY A 391 18.19 -22.41 -21.80
N ASP A 392 19.37 -21.81 -21.71
CA ASP A 392 19.52 -20.38 -21.43
C ASP A 392 19.76 -19.60 -22.74
N PRO A 393 18.81 -18.75 -23.19
CA PRO A 393 18.96 -17.97 -24.41
C PRO A 393 19.94 -16.79 -24.25
N VAL A 394 20.20 -16.32 -23.03
CA VAL A 394 21.14 -15.23 -22.73
C VAL A 394 22.57 -15.75 -22.88
N GLN A 395 22.86 -16.89 -22.26
CA GLN A 395 24.17 -17.54 -22.37
C GLN A 395 24.34 -18.37 -23.65
N LYS A 396 23.25 -18.60 -24.39
CA LYS A 396 23.18 -19.46 -25.58
C LYS A 396 23.65 -20.89 -25.29
N THR A 397 23.19 -21.47 -24.19
CA THR A 397 23.55 -22.81 -23.75
C THR A 397 22.32 -23.72 -23.63
N GLY A 398 22.46 -25.00 -23.97
CA GLY A 398 21.36 -25.97 -23.92
C GLY A 398 20.30 -25.77 -25.00
N TRP A 399 19.14 -26.40 -24.83
CA TRP A 399 18.01 -26.29 -25.75
C TRP A 399 17.16 -25.05 -25.43
N PHE A 400 17.33 -23.97 -26.17
CA PHE A 400 16.49 -22.76 -26.09
C PHE A 400 15.83 -22.48 -27.46
N GLU A 401 14.76 -21.68 -27.50
CA GLU A 401 14.10 -21.32 -28.78
C GLU A 401 15.09 -20.66 -29.76
N GLY A 402 15.05 -21.08 -31.03
CA GLY A 402 15.96 -20.63 -32.08
C GLY A 402 17.20 -21.50 -32.32
N VAL A 403 17.47 -22.53 -31.49
CA VAL A 403 18.46 -23.58 -31.82
C VAL A 403 17.87 -24.79 -32.51
N ASP A 404 16.55 -24.97 -32.38
CA ASP A 404 15.82 -26.00 -33.10
C ASP A 404 15.21 -25.45 -34.40
N LYS A 405 14.39 -26.27 -35.08
CA LYS A 405 13.84 -25.92 -36.40
C LYS A 405 12.73 -24.87 -36.37
N TYR A 406 12.29 -24.41 -35.19
CA TYR A 406 11.14 -23.51 -35.05
C TYR A 406 11.63 -22.08 -34.80
N GLY A 407 11.31 -21.17 -35.72
CA GLY A 407 11.58 -19.73 -35.59
C GLY A 407 10.49 -18.99 -34.81
N PRO A 408 10.65 -17.68 -34.55
CA PRO A 408 9.69 -16.90 -33.78
C PRO A 408 8.30 -16.95 -34.44
N ALA A 409 7.27 -17.14 -33.61
CA ALA A 409 5.87 -17.20 -34.04
C ALA A 409 4.98 -17.19 -32.79
N ASP A 410 3.68 -17.08 -32.99
CA ASP A 410 2.65 -17.18 -31.97
C ASP A 410 2.81 -18.44 -31.09
N ARG A 411 3.18 -18.24 -29.81
CA ARG A 411 3.53 -19.30 -28.84
C ARG A 411 2.50 -19.41 -27.73
N ARG A 412 2.29 -20.64 -27.26
CA ARG A 412 1.67 -20.92 -25.95
C ARG A 412 2.62 -21.74 -25.10
N PHE A 413 2.33 -21.85 -23.82
CA PHE A 413 2.97 -22.88 -23.00
C PHE A 413 2.06 -23.38 -21.88
N ILE A 414 2.41 -24.56 -21.36
CA ILE A 414 1.86 -25.13 -20.14
C ILE A 414 3.01 -25.39 -19.18
N ILE A 415 2.92 -24.82 -17.98
CA ILE A 415 3.82 -25.10 -16.86
C ILE A 415 3.05 -25.93 -15.82
N SER A 416 3.57 -27.07 -15.38
CA SER A 416 2.84 -27.98 -14.49
C SER A 416 3.64 -28.45 -13.27
N SER A 417 2.91 -28.87 -12.25
CA SER A 417 3.42 -29.51 -11.04
C SER A 417 2.58 -30.74 -10.67
N GLY A 418 3.23 -31.89 -10.48
CA GLY A 418 2.62 -33.18 -10.12
C GLY A 418 3.55 -34.38 -10.37
N PRO A 419 3.08 -35.62 -10.20
CA PRO A 419 1.74 -36.00 -9.77
C PRO A 419 1.56 -35.94 -8.24
N PHE A 420 0.31 -35.87 -7.81
CA PHE A 420 -0.12 -36.13 -6.43
C PHE A 420 -1.51 -36.77 -6.40
N THR A 421 -2.00 -37.17 -5.23
CA THR A 421 -3.34 -37.74 -5.05
C THR A 421 -4.21 -36.79 -4.24
N MET A 422 -5.48 -36.63 -4.62
CA MET A 422 -6.49 -35.94 -3.81
C MET A 422 -7.62 -36.91 -3.45
N ALA A 423 -7.72 -37.28 -2.19
CA ALA A 423 -8.86 -38.01 -1.66
C ALA A 423 -10.12 -37.12 -1.60
N PRO A 424 -11.32 -37.71 -1.46
CA PRO A 424 -12.55 -36.95 -1.19
C PRO A 424 -12.38 -36.02 0.02
N GLY A 425 -12.64 -34.72 -0.16
CA GLY A 425 -12.47 -33.68 0.86
C GLY A 425 -11.07 -33.07 0.94
N ASP A 426 -10.07 -33.63 0.26
CA ASP A 426 -8.71 -33.09 0.30
C ASP A 426 -8.62 -31.71 -0.34
N THR A 427 -7.67 -30.91 0.17
CA THR A 427 -7.39 -29.55 -0.27
C THR A 427 -5.93 -29.39 -0.66
N GLN A 428 -5.67 -28.67 -1.75
CA GLN A 428 -4.33 -28.31 -2.21
C GLN A 428 -4.22 -26.80 -2.36
N GLU A 429 -3.06 -26.25 -2.01
CA GLU A 429 -2.76 -24.82 -2.09
C GLU A 429 -1.51 -24.60 -2.95
N VAL A 430 -1.66 -23.76 -3.98
CA VAL A 430 -0.60 -23.39 -4.91
C VAL A 430 -0.46 -21.87 -4.96
N ILE A 431 0.77 -21.38 -4.91
CA ILE A 431 1.10 -19.95 -5.02
C ILE A 431 2.06 -19.74 -6.18
N ILE A 432 1.68 -18.81 -7.06
CA ILE A 432 2.42 -18.48 -8.28
C ILE A 432 2.63 -16.97 -8.34
N ALA A 433 3.82 -16.55 -8.75
CA ALA A 433 4.08 -15.18 -9.16
C ALA A 433 3.98 -15.06 -10.69
N GLN A 434 3.23 -14.08 -11.17
CA GLN A 434 3.23 -13.64 -12.56
C GLN A 434 4.05 -12.36 -12.64
N ILE A 435 5.15 -12.41 -13.38
CA ILE A 435 6.23 -11.42 -13.30
C ILE A 435 6.50 -10.89 -14.71
N ALA A 436 6.48 -9.57 -14.86
CA ALA A 436 6.94 -8.88 -16.05
C ALA A 436 8.31 -8.22 -15.77
N ALA A 437 9.12 -8.03 -16.80
CA ALA A 437 10.41 -7.37 -16.69
C ALA A 437 10.83 -6.73 -18.01
N GLY A 438 11.53 -5.59 -17.95
CA GLY A 438 11.99 -4.85 -19.13
C GLY A 438 10.88 -4.01 -19.76
N GLY A 439 11.19 -3.15 -20.74
CA GLY A 439 10.16 -2.31 -21.39
C GLY A 439 9.70 -1.09 -20.58
N ASP A 440 9.72 -1.15 -19.24
CA ASP A 440 9.61 -0.01 -18.31
C ASP A 440 10.94 0.73 -18.13
N VAL A 441 12.03 -0.01 -18.26
CA VAL A 441 13.42 0.47 -18.35
C VAL A 441 13.97 0.12 -19.73
N GLU A 442 15.03 0.78 -20.19
CA GLU A 442 15.66 0.46 -21.48
C GLU A 442 16.40 -0.88 -21.38
N THR A 443 15.87 -1.91 -22.04
CA THR A 443 16.43 -3.26 -22.09
C THR A 443 16.26 -3.87 -23.47
N ASP A 444 17.21 -4.67 -23.94
CA ASP A 444 16.98 -5.60 -25.05
C ASP A 444 16.22 -6.87 -24.58
N ARG A 445 15.82 -7.71 -25.54
CA ARG A 445 15.03 -8.94 -25.30
C ARG A 445 15.71 -9.96 -24.37
N LEU A 446 17.05 -10.04 -24.36
CA LEU A 446 17.81 -10.99 -23.54
C LEU A 446 18.17 -10.38 -22.17
N GLU A 447 18.40 -9.07 -22.12
CA GLU A 447 18.51 -8.32 -20.87
C GLU A 447 17.21 -8.41 -20.07
N ALA A 448 16.04 -8.30 -20.74
CA ALA A 448 14.74 -8.50 -20.12
C ALA A 448 14.60 -9.89 -19.49
N VAL A 449 15.05 -10.96 -20.16
CA VAL A 449 15.07 -12.33 -19.58
C VAL A 449 15.98 -12.41 -18.34
N THR A 450 17.14 -11.74 -18.36
CA THR A 450 18.02 -11.66 -17.19
C THR A 450 17.36 -10.95 -16.02
N LEU A 451 16.62 -9.87 -16.30
CA LEU A 451 15.86 -9.12 -15.32
C LEU A 451 14.74 -9.97 -14.70
N LEU A 452 14.00 -10.72 -15.52
CA LEU A 452 12.95 -11.64 -15.07
C LEU A 452 13.48 -12.70 -14.10
N LYS A 453 14.64 -13.31 -14.41
CA LYS A 453 15.28 -14.29 -13.51
C LYS A 453 15.68 -13.65 -12.17
N SER A 454 16.13 -12.40 -12.18
CA SER A 454 16.42 -11.64 -10.96
C SER A 454 15.16 -11.38 -10.13
N TYR A 455 14.08 -10.90 -10.77
CA TYR A 455 12.79 -10.68 -10.12
C TYR A 455 12.17 -11.97 -9.58
N THR A 456 12.42 -13.09 -10.25
CA THR A 456 12.00 -14.44 -9.84
C THR A 456 12.69 -14.90 -8.56
N ASN A 457 13.96 -14.56 -8.34
CA ASN A 457 14.64 -14.82 -7.06
C ASN A 457 14.06 -13.95 -5.95
N LEU A 458 13.82 -12.67 -6.22
CA LEU A 458 13.21 -11.76 -5.25
C LEU A 458 11.78 -12.19 -4.88
N ALA A 459 10.99 -12.68 -5.83
CA ALA A 459 9.68 -13.25 -5.56
C ALA A 459 9.77 -14.47 -4.61
N GLN A 460 10.79 -15.33 -4.78
CA GLN A 460 11.03 -16.46 -3.89
C GLN A 460 11.38 -15.99 -2.48
N GLU A 461 12.32 -15.07 -2.37
CA GLU A 461 12.73 -14.48 -1.09
C GLU A 461 11.53 -13.84 -0.38
N PHE A 462 10.72 -13.10 -1.11
CA PHE A 462 9.55 -12.45 -0.53
C PHE A 462 8.50 -13.46 -0.03
N TYR A 463 8.29 -14.56 -0.76
CA TYR A 463 7.44 -15.66 -0.34
C TYR A 463 8.01 -16.44 0.87
N ASP A 464 9.29 -16.79 0.87
CA ASP A 464 9.96 -17.55 1.95
C ASP A 464 9.88 -16.81 3.30
N PHE A 465 9.66 -15.50 3.26
CA PHE A 465 9.50 -14.64 4.42
C PHE A 465 8.02 -14.41 4.82
N ASN A 466 7.11 -15.22 4.26
CA ASN A 466 5.66 -15.17 4.41
C ASN A 466 5.03 -13.85 3.97
N PHE A 467 5.56 -13.27 2.89
CA PHE A 467 5.21 -11.93 2.43
C PHE A 467 5.36 -10.90 3.58
N TYR A 468 4.78 -9.70 3.44
CA TYR A 468 4.73 -8.72 4.53
C TYR A 468 3.75 -9.07 5.65
N GLY A 469 3.00 -10.18 5.51
CA GLY A 469 1.72 -10.37 6.20
C GLY A 469 1.78 -10.53 7.71
N ASP A 470 2.79 -11.23 8.24
CA ASP A 470 2.93 -11.40 9.71
C ASP A 470 3.68 -10.23 10.38
N ASN A 471 4.37 -9.38 9.61
CA ASN A 471 5.43 -8.53 10.15
C ASN A 471 5.06 -7.04 10.18
N PHE A 472 4.22 -6.57 9.26
CA PHE A 472 3.81 -5.15 9.22
C PHE A 472 2.77 -4.80 10.28
N SER A 473 1.83 -5.70 10.58
CA SER A 473 0.79 -5.49 11.58
C SER A 473 1.31 -5.40 13.02
N SER A 474 2.52 -5.89 13.27
CA SER A 474 3.20 -5.74 14.56
C SER A 474 3.83 -4.36 14.76
N LEU A 475 3.94 -3.55 13.70
CA LEU A 475 4.58 -2.24 13.78
C LEU A 475 3.58 -1.20 14.29
N VAL A 476 3.80 -0.73 15.51
CA VAL A 476 2.89 0.24 16.16
C VAL A 476 3.29 1.66 15.77
N PRO A 477 2.37 2.54 15.34
CA PRO A 477 2.70 3.93 15.04
C PRO A 477 3.09 4.70 16.32
N PRO A 478 3.96 5.72 16.22
CA PRO A 478 4.25 6.63 17.32
C PRO A 478 2.99 7.39 17.77
N LYS A 479 2.70 7.43 19.08
CA LYS A 479 1.63 8.24 19.64
C LYS A 479 2.08 9.69 19.77
N VAL A 480 1.54 10.55 18.92
CA VAL A 480 1.95 11.96 18.85
C VAL A 480 1.02 12.85 19.68
N LYS A 481 1.59 13.82 20.40
CA LYS A 481 0.88 14.94 21.04
C LYS A 481 1.43 16.27 20.51
N ALA A 482 0.57 17.26 20.39
CA ALA A 482 0.93 18.61 19.97
C ALA A 482 0.79 19.59 21.15
N ILE A 483 1.75 20.51 21.25
CA ILE A 483 1.73 21.65 22.16
C ILE A 483 1.62 22.89 21.29
N GLU A 484 0.55 23.64 21.49
CA GLU A 484 0.19 24.82 20.68
C GLU A 484 0.69 26.08 21.38
N LEU A 485 1.68 26.75 20.75
CA LEU A 485 2.34 27.95 21.24
C LEU A 485 2.23 29.07 20.20
N ASP A 486 2.73 30.25 20.56
CA ASP A 486 2.67 31.45 19.71
C ASP A 486 3.52 31.27 18.45
N GLU A 487 2.85 31.16 17.30
CA GLU A 487 3.46 30.88 15.98
C GLU A 487 4.34 29.61 15.96
N GLU A 488 4.09 28.68 16.89
CA GLU A 488 4.92 27.51 17.15
C GLU A 488 4.07 26.30 17.53
N ILE A 489 4.39 25.15 16.95
CA ILE A 489 3.83 23.85 17.35
C ILE A 489 4.99 22.96 17.76
N VAL A 490 4.92 22.41 18.97
CA VAL A 490 5.86 21.38 19.42
C VAL A 490 5.17 20.02 19.34
N LEU A 491 5.72 19.12 18.54
CA LEU A 491 5.27 17.72 18.50
C LEU A 491 6.10 16.90 19.47
N THR A 492 5.46 15.97 20.18
CA THR A 492 6.10 15.07 21.15
C THR A 492 5.57 13.66 21.00
N TRP A 493 6.43 12.65 21.16
CA TRP A 493 6.05 11.23 21.04
C TRP A 493 6.77 10.32 22.05
N PHE A 494 7.14 10.83 23.23
CA PHE A 494 7.82 10.09 24.28
C PHE A 494 6.90 9.28 25.23
N ASP A 495 5.87 8.62 24.71
CA ASP A 495 5.02 7.72 25.54
C ASP A 495 5.78 6.41 25.84
N ASP A 496 6.22 6.21 27.08
CA ASP A 496 7.17 5.14 27.47
C ASP A 496 6.74 3.74 27.00
N GLU A 497 5.44 3.40 27.10
CA GLU A 497 4.94 2.08 26.69
C GLU A 497 4.93 1.93 25.16
N ASN A 498 4.48 2.96 24.44
CA ASN A 498 4.46 2.97 22.98
C ASN A 498 5.88 2.96 22.39
N ILE A 499 6.77 3.78 22.93
CA ILE A 499 8.16 3.88 22.48
C ILE A 499 8.93 2.60 22.77
N SER A 500 8.75 1.99 23.94
CA SER A 500 9.37 0.71 24.25
C SER A 500 8.97 -0.37 23.23
N LYS A 501 7.70 -0.39 22.78
CA LYS A 501 7.23 -1.34 21.76
C LYS A 501 7.86 -1.08 20.39
N ILE A 502 8.11 0.17 20.02
CA ILE A 502 8.66 0.56 18.73
C ILE A 502 10.18 0.36 18.68
N GLU A 503 10.91 0.93 19.64
CA GLU A 503 12.38 1.03 19.58
C GLU A 503 13.08 -0.26 20.03
N SER A 504 12.39 -1.14 20.77
CA SER A 504 12.91 -2.48 21.12
C SER A 504 12.56 -3.54 20.08
N GLN A 505 11.83 -3.18 19.04
CA GLN A 505 11.39 -4.11 18.01
C GLN A 505 12.57 -4.46 17.09
N GLU A 506 13.22 -5.57 17.44
CA GLU A 506 14.23 -6.22 16.65
C GLU A 506 13.82 -7.69 16.48
N ASN A 507 13.58 -8.10 15.25
CA ASN A 507 13.40 -9.51 14.91
C ASN A 507 14.37 -9.91 13.80
N SER A 508 14.33 -11.17 13.38
CA SER A 508 15.23 -11.68 12.34
C SER A 508 15.09 -10.96 10.98
N LYS A 509 14.07 -10.13 10.80
CA LYS A 509 13.69 -9.50 9.52
C LYS A 509 13.86 -7.98 9.51
N PHE A 510 13.48 -7.28 10.60
CA PHE A 510 13.52 -5.82 10.69
C PHE A 510 14.23 -5.34 11.94
N LYS A 511 14.89 -4.18 11.82
CA LYS A 511 15.51 -3.46 12.93
C LYS A 511 15.09 -2.00 12.91
N PHE A 512 14.62 -1.49 14.05
CA PHE A 512 14.28 -0.08 14.18
C PHE A 512 15.47 0.81 13.79
N GLN A 513 15.21 1.86 13.02
CA GLN A 513 16.23 2.80 12.57
C GLN A 513 15.94 4.24 12.98
N GLY A 514 14.68 4.67 12.96
CA GLY A 514 14.35 6.05 13.33
C GLY A 514 12.90 6.44 13.15
N TYR A 515 12.65 7.75 13.21
CA TYR A 515 11.37 8.39 13.00
C TYR A 515 11.41 9.34 11.82
N THR A 516 10.29 9.49 11.13
CA THR A 516 10.09 10.49 10.09
C THR A 516 8.86 11.32 10.38
N ILE A 517 9.01 12.64 10.23
CA ILE A 517 8.00 13.62 10.57
C ILE A 517 7.49 14.26 9.28
N TYR A 518 6.17 14.37 9.18
CA TYR A 518 5.48 14.88 8.01
C TYR A 518 4.56 16.05 8.35
N GLN A 519 4.41 16.98 7.40
CA GLN A 519 3.30 17.93 7.35
C GLN A 519 2.35 17.55 6.20
N PHE A 520 1.05 17.59 6.47
CA PHE A 520 -0.02 17.26 5.53
C PHE A 520 -0.86 18.51 5.19
N PRO A 521 -1.46 18.58 4.00
CA PRO A 521 -2.28 19.72 3.59
C PRO A 521 -3.65 19.77 4.28
N ASN A 522 -4.16 18.63 4.77
CA ASN A 522 -5.50 18.51 5.34
C ASN A 522 -5.59 17.37 6.38
N ASP A 523 -6.74 17.26 7.05
CA ASP A 523 -7.08 16.28 8.08
C ASP A 523 -7.34 14.86 7.56
N ARG A 524 -7.16 14.62 6.27
CA ARG A 524 -7.24 13.27 5.69
C ARG A 524 -5.91 12.53 5.76
N TYR A 525 -4.83 13.25 6.06
CA TYR A 525 -3.48 12.71 6.26
C TYR A 525 -3.05 11.76 5.14
N HIS A 526 -3.14 12.19 3.88
CA HIS A 526 -2.73 11.35 2.74
C HIS A 526 -1.21 11.38 2.54
N GLN A 527 -0.56 10.22 2.60
CA GLN A 527 0.91 10.11 2.52
C GLN A 527 1.49 10.70 1.22
N TYR A 528 0.80 10.51 0.08
CA TYR A 528 1.26 11.02 -1.22
C TYR A 528 1.21 12.56 -1.31
N GLU A 529 0.47 13.22 -0.41
CA GLU A 529 0.44 14.69 -0.28
C GLU A 529 1.36 15.20 0.83
N ALA A 530 2.00 14.29 1.58
CA ALA A 530 2.80 14.62 2.74
C ALA A 530 4.15 15.21 2.36
N LYS A 531 4.57 16.23 3.10
CA LYS A 531 5.92 16.79 3.03
C LYS A 531 6.73 16.27 4.21
N GLU A 532 7.80 15.52 3.95
CA GLU A 532 8.80 15.20 4.99
C GLU A 532 9.47 16.48 5.48
N ILE A 533 9.47 16.70 6.80
CA ILE A 533 10.02 17.90 7.44
C ILE A 533 11.29 17.61 8.25
N ALA A 534 11.42 16.39 8.79
CA ALA A 534 12.57 15.94 9.56
C ALA A 534 12.62 14.41 9.64
N THR A 535 13.83 13.89 9.82
CA THR A 535 14.11 12.49 10.15
C THR A 535 15.07 12.46 11.34
N TYR A 536 14.86 11.53 12.28
CA TYR A 536 15.70 11.30 13.46
C TYR A 536 16.00 9.81 13.59
N ASP A 537 17.25 9.43 13.63
CA ASP A 537 17.68 8.04 13.48
C ASP A 537 18.91 7.70 14.31
N ILE A 538 19.15 6.41 14.46
CA ILE A 538 20.29 5.87 15.21
C ILE A 538 21.60 6.42 14.62
N ILE A 539 22.53 6.78 15.49
CA ILE A 539 23.87 7.20 15.08
C ILE A 539 24.71 5.95 14.79
N ASP A 540 24.60 5.43 13.57
CA ASP A 540 25.31 4.25 13.08
C ASP A 540 26.03 4.49 11.74
N GLY A 541 26.01 5.73 11.24
CA GLY A 541 26.60 6.13 9.97
C GLY A 541 25.70 5.90 8.75
N ILE A 542 24.47 5.39 8.92
CA ILE A 542 23.54 5.13 7.82
C ILE A 542 22.77 6.42 7.48
N LYS A 543 23.36 7.24 6.60
CA LYS A 543 22.75 8.50 6.10
C LYS A 543 21.97 8.36 4.81
N LYS A 544 22.23 7.30 4.07
CA LYS A 544 21.66 7.09 2.75
C LYS A 544 21.32 5.62 2.63
N ILE A 545 20.03 5.34 2.55
CA ILE A 545 19.53 3.99 2.40
C ILE A 545 19.17 3.83 0.93
N THR A 546 19.77 2.82 0.31
CA THR A 546 19.66 2.61 -1.12
C THR A 546 19.22 1.22 -1.44
N THR A 547 18.38 1.09 -2.46
CA THR A 547 18.16 -0.19 -3.10
C THR A 547 18.93 -0.21 -4.41
N PRO A 548 19.53 -1.35 -4.80
CA PRO A 548 20.04 -1.50 -6.15
C PRO A 548 18.90 -1.30 -7.15
N ILE A 549 19.11 -0.40 -8.09
CA ILE A 549 18.46 -0.37 -9.39
C ILE A 549 19.31 -1.27 -10.28
N LEU A 550 18.71 -2.23 -10.94
CA LEU A 550 19.43 -3.05 -11.91
C LEU A 550 19.73 -2.17 -13.15
N ASP A 551 20.95 -1.63 -13.32
CA ASP A 551 21.45 -1.18 -14.65
C ASP A 551 22.06 -2.36 -15.37
N PHE A 552 21.95 -2.28 -16.69
CA PHE A 552 22.50 -3.20 -17.65
C PHE A 552 23.63 -2.58 -18.49
N ASP A 553 24.35 -1.57 -17.98
CA ASP A 553 25.46 -0.95 -18.75
C ASP A 553 26.74 -1.83 -18.81
N GLY A 554 26.70 -3.06 -18.30
CA GLY A 554 27.84 -3.97 -18.30
C GLY A 554 28.99 -3.51 -17.39
N ASN A 555 28.81 -2.42 -16.64
CA ASN A 555 29.67 -2.08 -15.52
C ASN A 555 29.20 -2.83 -14.28
N THR A 556 30.15 -3.19 -13.43
CA THR A 556 29.95 -4.06 -12.26
C THR A 556 29.23 -3.38 -11.09
N GLU A 557 28.62 -2.21 -11.30
CA GLU A 557 27.92 -1.44 -10.27
C GLU A 557 26.50 -1.12 -10.71
N SER A 558 25.54 -1.88 -10.18
CA SER A 558 24.12 -1.55 -10.26
C SER A 558 23.89 -0.13 -9.68
N PRO A 559 23.33 0.84 -10.42
CA PRO A 559 22.97 2.15 -9.90
C PRO A 559 22.10 1.98 -8.66
N ILE A 560 22.22 2.89 -7.73
CA ILE A 560 21.57 2.80 -6.43
C ILE A 560 20.48 3.87 -6.34
N LYS A 561 19.21 3.47 -6.20
CA LYS A 561 18.13 4.41 -5.90
C LYS A 561 18.18 4.71 -4.41
N VAL A 562 18.23 5.99 -4.07
CA VAL A 562 18.02 6.43 -2.69
C VAL A 562 16.55 6.21 -2.37
N VAL A 563 16.25 5.27 -1.47
CA VAL A 563 14.89 4.99 -1.01
C VAL A 563 14.56 5.80 0.24
N LYS A 564 15.57 6.17 1.03
CA LYS A 564 15.43 7.07 2.16
C LYS A 564 16.75 7.76 2.49
N LEU A 565 16.64 8.99 2.96
CA LEU A 565 17.75 9.74 3.54
C LEU A 565 17.64 9.68 5.06
N GLY A 566 18.64 9.09 5.69
CA GLY A 566 18.85 9.17 7.13
C GLY A 566 19.51 10.50 7.51
N SER A 567 19.35 10.90 8.77
CA SER A 567 19.97 12.09 9.33
C SER A 567 21.28 11.80 10.07
N ASP A 568 21.45 10.56 10.54
CA ASP A 568 22.45 10.12 11.52
C ASP A 568 22.55 11.09 12.73
N SER A 569 21.41 11.63 13.16
CA SER A 569 21.35 12.76 14.10
C SER A 569 21.06 12.35 15.55
N GLY A 570 20.81 11.06 15.78
CA GLY A 570 20.33 10.53 17.05
C GLY A 570 18.81 10.56 17.14
N ILE A 571 18.27 9.59 17.89
CA ILE A 571 16.84 9.52 18.16
C ILE A 571 16.42 10.73 18.99
N LYS A 572 15.43 11.47 18.49
CA LYS A 572 14.71 12.50 19.24
C LYS A 572 13.25 12.09 19.36
N ARG A 573 12.58 12.59 20.40
CA ARG A 573 11.16 12.32 20.68
C ARG A 573 10.30 13.59 20.76
N HIS A 574 10.85 14.72 20.30
CA HIS A 574 10.15 15.99 20.16
C HIS A 574 10.77 16.86 19.07
N ILE A 575 9.97 17.78 18.49
CA ILE A 575 10.41 18.78 17.51
C ILE A 575 9.57 20.05 17.64
N SER A 576 10.21 21.21 17.52
CA SER A 576 9.54 22.52 17.38
C SER A 576 9.43 22.91 15.91
N ILE A 577 8.24 23.35 15.51
CA ILE A 577 7.87 23.72 14.15
C ILE A 577 7.35 25.16 14.20
N LYS A 578 8.03 26.08 13.51
CA LYS A 578 7.64 27.51 13.39
C LYS A 578 7.31 27.92 11.96
N LYS A 579 7.51 27.00 11.03
CA LYS A 579 7.44 27.22 9.59
C LYS A 579 6.37 26.33 9.00
N ASN A 580 5.65 26.86 8.00
CA ASN A 580 4.80 26.05 7.15
C ASN A 580 5.66 25.39 6.06
N TYR A 581 5.89 24.08 6.12
CA TYR A 581 6.71 23.35 5.14
C TYR A 581 6.00 23.09 3.81
N LEU A 582 4.67 23.21 3.75
CA LEU A 582 3.91 23.19 2.49
C LEU A 582 4.00 24.52 1.74
N ASN A 583 4.23 25.62 2.45
CA ASN A 583 4.54 26.92 1.87
C ASN A 583 5.74 27.55 2.61
N PRO A 584 6.98 27.17 2.22
CA PRO A 584 8.18 27.45 2.98
C PRO A 584 8.58 28.94 3.04
N GLU A 585 7.85 29.83 2.40
CA GLU A 585 8.04 31.28 2.58
C GLU A 585 7.25 31.84 3.76
N THR A 586 6.39 31.02 4.39
CA THR A 586 5.48 31.44 5.46
C THR A 586 5.78 30.78 6.80
N GLN A 587 5.63 31.54 7.87
CA GLN A 587 5.61 31.02 9.25
C GLN A 587 4.26 30.40 9.58
N LEU A 588 4.19 29.69 10.71
CA LEU A 588 2.89 29.26 11.24
C LEU A 588 2.11 30.48 11.75
N ASN A 589 0.81 30.52 11.48
CA ASN A 589 -0.05 31.60 11.92
C ASN A 589 -0.97 31.13 13.05
N ASN A 590 -1.13 31.96 14.07
CA ASN A 590 -2.05 31.67 15.15
C ASN A 590 -3.49 31.57 14.64
N GLY A 591 -4.21 30.54 15.09
CA GLY A 591 -5.61 30.29 14.69
C GLY A 591 -5.76 29.52 13.37
N THR A 592 -4.68 29.26 12.63
CA THR A 592 -4.72 28.37 11.46
C THR A 592 -4.47 26.92 11.89
N LYS A 593 -5.28 25.98 11.38
CA LYS A 593 -5.07 24.54 11.59
C LYS A 593 -3.95 24.02 10.70
N TYR A 594 -3.05 23.23 11.29
CA TYR A 594 -1.99 22.50 10.60
C TYR A 594 -2.07 21.02 10.95
N TYR A 595 -1.65 20.17 10.02
CA TYR A 595 -1.79 18.72 10.09
C TYR A 595 -0.41 18.07 10.02
N PHE A 596 -0.09 17.23 11.01
CA PHE A 596 1.20 16.56 11.12
C PHE A 596 1.03 15.07 11.39
N GLY A 597 2.08 14.30 11.17
CA GLY A 597 2.13 12.88 11.51
C GLY A 597 3.57 12.41 11.64
N ILE A 598 3.77 11.34 12.41
CA ILE A 598 5.09 10.74 12.64
C ILE A 598 4.98 9.24 12.39
N SER A 599 5.89 8.70 11.57
CA SER A 599 6.10 7.27 11.37
C SER A 599 7.39 6.83 12.08
N ALA A 600 7.46 5.56 12.46
CA ALA A 600 8.73 4.90 12.73
C ALA A 600 9.18 4.14 11.48
N TYR A 601 10.48 4.08 11.23
CA TYR A 601 11.02 3.32 10.11
C TYR A 601 12.09 2.34 10.56
N PHE A 602 12.13 1.22 9.83
CA PHE A 602 12.88 0.03 10.15
C PHE A 602 13.74 -0.34 8.94
N LEU A 603 14.98 -0.74 9.21
CA LEU A 603 15.83 -1.35 8.21
C LEU A 603 15.58 -2.85 8.10
N TYR A 604 15.61 -3.35 6.88
CA TYR A 604 15.57 -4.78 6.62
C TYR A 604 16.93 -5.43 6.89
N ASN A 605 16.98 -6.47 7.71
CA ASN A 605 18.24 -7.05 8.22
C ASN A 605 18.98 -7.94 7.20
N ASN A 606 18.37 -8.34 6.07
CA ASN A 606 18.98 -9.39 5.24
C ASN A 606 18.52 -9.54 3.78
N PHE A 607 18.52 -8.48 2.95
CA PHE A 607 18.40 -8.68 1.49
C PHE A 607 19.27 -7.74 0.67
N SER A 608 19.78 -8.26 -0.45
CA SER A 608 20.50 -7.50 -1.47
C SER A 608 19.58 -6.71 -2.40
N LEU A 609 18.26 -7.00 -2.48
CA LEU A 609 17.38 -6.46 -3.54
C LEU A 609 15.97 -5.98 -3.11
N LEU A 610 15.53 -6.20 -1.87
CA LEU A 610 14.27 -5.62 -1.36
C LEU A 610 14.50 -4.19 -0.84
N PRO A 611 13.46 -3.32 -0.77
CA PRO A 611 13.65 -2.03 -0.13
C PRO A 611 14.11 -2.25 1.30
N GLN A 612 15.26 -1.66 1.59
CA GLN A 612 15.89 -1.72 2.89
C GLN A 612 15.09 -0.98 3.96
N VAL A 613 13.99 -0.30 3.61
CA VAL A 613 13.21 0.51 4.55
C VAL A 613 11.76 0.11 4.52
N VAL A 614 11.20 -0.03 5.72
CA VAL A 614 9.76 -0.11 5.97
C VAL A 614 9.37 0.98 6.95
N GLU A 615 8.26 1.66 6.71
CA GLU A 615 7.69 2.63 7.65
C GLU A 615 6.36 2.14 8.21
N THR A 616 6.08 2.48 9.47
CA THR A 616 4.76 2.30 10.07
C THR A 616 3.75 3.23 9.41
N GLU A 617 2.46 2.95 9.59
CA GLU A 617 1.46 4.01 9.49
C GLU A 617 1.80 5.17 10.45
N TYR A 618 1.23 6.35 10.24
CA TYR A 618 1.43 7.51 11.11
C TYR A 618 0.17 7.83 11.91
N PHE A 619 0.38 8.29 13.14
CA PHE A 619 -0.69 8.90 13.92
C PHE A 619 -0.85 10.37 13.51
N GLY A 620 -1.91 10.68 12.77
CA GLY A 620 -2.23 12.05 12.35
C GLY A 620 -2.68 12.93 13.52
N ILE A 621 -2.14 14.14 13.62
CA ILE A 621 -2.51 15.14 14.62
C ILE A 621 -2.82 16.48 13.97
N THR A 622 -3.90 17.12 14.40
CA THR A 622 -4.24 18.50 14.03
C THR A 622 -3.82 19.41 15.18
N ALA A 623 -3.19 20.54 14.86
CA ALA A 623 -2.75 21.52 15.84
C ALA A 623 -2.97 22.94 15.32
N THR A 624 -3.30 23.86 16.22
CA THR A 624 -3.56 25.27 15.92
C THR A 624 -2.63 26.13 16.79
N PRO A 625 -1.58 26.76 16.22
CA PRO A 625 -0.71 27.66 16.96
C PRO A 625 -1.54 28.77 17.60
N GLN A 626 -1.15 29.20 18.79
CA GLN A 626 -1.92 30.16 19.55
C GLN A 626 -1.11 30.86 20.63
N LEU A 627 -1.50 32.11 20.93
CA LEU A 627 -1.04 32.81 22.12
C LEU A 627 -1.40 32.03 23.39
N PRO A 628 -0.74 32.27 24.54
CA PRO A 628 -1.23 31.80 25.83
C PRO A 628 -2.71 32.16 25.99
N LYS A 629 -3.55 31.19 26.39
CA LYS A 629 -4.98 31.45 26.63
C LYS A 629 -5.15 32.58 27.66
N PRO A 630 -6.22 33.38 27.60
CA PRO A 630 -6.43 34.45 28.57
C PRO A 630 -6.34 33.94 30.02
N GLY A 631 -5.48 34.57 30.81
CA GLY A 631 -5.14 34.18 32.18
C GLY A 631 -3.96 33.22 32.31
N ASN A 632 -3.38 32.78 31.19
CA ASN A 632 -2.15 32.00 31.17
C ASN A 632 -0.96 32.89 30.84
N SER A 633 0.18 32.58 31.46
CA SER A 633 1.48 33.16 31.12
C SER A 633 2.58 32.14 31.37
N TYR A 634 3.52 32.03 30.42
CA TYR A 634 4.62 31.08 30.48
C TYR A 634 5.93 31.86 30.57
N GLU A 635 6.70 31.63 31.63
CA GLU A 635 7.96 32.35 31.86
C GLU A 635 9.14 31.77 31.06
N GLY A 636 9.08 30.48 30.72
CA GLY A 636 10.07 29.79 29.88
C GLY A 636 9.58 29.56 28.45
N LYS A 637 10.51 29.28 27.54
CA LYS A 637 10.23 28.94 26.14
C LYS A 637 10.78 27.56 25.80
N TYR A 638 10.20 26.93 24.78
CA TYR A 638 10.74 25.68 24.25
C TYR A 638 12.21 25.86 23.85
N GLY A 639 13.04 24.90 24.23
CA GLY A 639 14.48 24.88 23.96
C GLY A 639 15.33 25.72 24.91
N ASP A 640 14.73 26.48 25.84
CA ASP A 640 15.50 27.18 26.87
C ASP A 640 16.27 26.17 27.72
N TYR A 641 17.57 26.42 27.88
CA TYR A 641 18.45 25.65 28.74
C TYR A 641 18.41 26.21 30.17
N LEU A 642 18.18 25.33 31.15
CA LEU A 642 18.23 25.66 32.57
C LEU A 642 19.61 25.29 33.13
N GLU A 643 20.31 26.29 33.65
CA GLU A 643 21.63 26.09 34.22
C GLU A 643 21.56 25.19 35.47
N VAL A 644 22.29 24.08 35.42
CA VAL A 644 22.48 23.19 36.57
C VAL A 644 23.75 23.56 37.33
N ILE A 645 23.56 24.07 38.54
CA ILE A 645 24.61 24.32 39.52
C ILE A 645 25.07 22.97 40.08
N ARG A 646 26.38 22.75 40.10
CA ARG A 646 27.02 21.49 40.49
C ARG A 646 28.34 21.73 41.21
N ASP A 647 28.69 20.81 42.11
CA ASP A 647 30.00 20.73 42.78
C ASP A 647 30.91 19.62 42.20
N TYR A 648 30.36 18.75 41.35
CA TYR A 648 31.06 17.65 40.72
C TYR A 648 31.17 17.82 39.20
N HIS A 649 32.38 17.71 38.65
CA HIS A 649 32.68 18.14 37.27
C HIS A 649 32.65 17.06 36.18
N ASN A 650 32.50 15.76 36.52
CA ASN A 650 32.51 14.68 35.50
C ASN A 650 31.11 14.14 35.15
N LEU A 651 30.06 14.72 35.73
CA LEU A 651 28.65 14.44 35.44
C LEU A 651 27.93 15.76 35.26
N TYR A 652 27.14 15.88 34.20
CA TYR A 652 26.30 17.03 33.90
C TYR A 652 24.87 16.56 33.73
N PHE A 653 23.91 17.44 34.04
CA PHE A 653 22.53 17.25 33.65
C PHE A 653 22.18 18.37 32.68
N ASN A 654 21.83 18.00 31.47
CA ASN A 654 21.25 18.92 30.50
C ASN A 654 19.76 19.01 30.78
N VAL A 655 19.27 20.21 31.13
CA VAL A 655 17.86 20.45 31.44
C VAL A 655 17.33 21.46 30.44
N ILE A 656 16.39 21.04 29.60
CA ILE A 656 15.75 21.90 28.60
C ILE A 656 14.24 21.91 28.77
N ILE A 657 13.61 23.03 28.44
CA ILE A 657 12.15 23.16 28.42
C ILE A 657 11.61 22.59 27.11
N ILE A 658 10.70 21.61 27.18
CA ILE A 658 9.98 21.07 26.00
C ILE A 658 8.50 21.43 26.00
N ASP A 659 7.89 21.65 27.17
CA ASP A 659 6.48 22.05 27.28
C ASP A 659 6.34 23.19 28.30
N PRO A 660 6.43 24.45 27.84
CA PRO A 660 6.27 25.62 28.69
C PRO A 660 4.95 25.67 29.47
N THR A 661 3.91 24.97 29.02
CA THR A 661 2.57 25.02 29.62
C THR A 661 2.46 24.20 30.90
N LYS A 662 3.40 23.27 31.13
CA LYS A 662 3.40 22.36 32.29
C LYS A 662 4.40 22.72 33.38
N LEU A 663 5.18 23.78 33.16
CA LEU A 663 6.25 24.18 34.06
C LEU A 663 5.75 24.49 35.47
N LYS A 664 6.57 24.12 36.46
CA LYS A 664 6.31 24.34 37.87
C LYS A 664 7.47 25.12 38.47
N ALA A 665 7.19 26.38 38.84
CA ALA A 665 8.19 27.27 39.42
C ALA A 665 8.79 26.69 40.69
N GLY A 666 10.10 26.76 40.82
CA GLY A 666 10.80 26.36 42.04
C GLY A 666 12.23 25.94 41.80
N GLU A 667 12.93 25.74 42.91
CA GLU A 667 14.25 25.11 42.92
C GLU A 667 14.07 23.59 42.93
N TYR A 668 14.78 22.93 42.03
CA TYR A 668 14.81 21.48 41.91
C TYR A 668 16.19 20.97 42.29
N LYS A 669 16.20 19.84 43.00
CA LYS A 669 17.40 19.14 43.41
C LYS A 669 17.45 17.78 42.73
N ILE A 670 18.59 17.48 42.12
CA ILE A 670 18.92 16.15 41.64
C ILE A 670 19.82 15.48 42.69
N GLU A 671 19.29 14.45 43.35
CA GLU A 671 20.01 13.65 44.35
C GLU A 671 20.54 12.37 43.74
N LEU A 672 21.82 12.06 44.00
CA LEU A 672 22.46 10.82 43.59
C LEU A 672 22.44 9.79 44.73
N ASN A 673 22.34 8.51 44.37
CA ASN A 673 22.57 7.42 45.30
C ASN A 673 24.03 6.96 45.25
N ASN A 674 24.63 6.68 46.41
CA ASN A 674 26.00 6.17 46.47
C ASN A 674 26.15 4.88 45.65
N SER A 675 27.13 4.85 44.75
CA SER A 675 27.45 3.67 43.95
C SER A 675 28.97 3.52 43.80
N ALA A 676 29.46 2.27 43.85
CA ALA A 676 30.86 1.96 43.57
C ALA A 676 31.20 2.03 42.07
N THR A 677 30.20 2.04 41.19
CA THR A 677 30.38 2.05 39.73
C THR A 677 29.41 3.00 39.04
N TRP A 678 29.84 3.62 37.94
CA TRP A 678 28.98 4.49 37.10
C TRP A 678 27.73 3.76 36.59
N LYS A 679 27.85 2.46 36.31
CA LYS A 679 26.75 1.61 35.80
C LYS A 679 25.57 1.46 36.76
N ASN A 680 25.82 1.57 38.06
CA ASN A 680 24.80 1.40 39.10
C ASN A 680 24.38 2.72 39.76
N LEU A 681 24.98 3.84 39.34
CA LEU A 681 24.63 5.17 39.84
C LEU A 681 23.19 5.50 39.46
N THR A 682 22.39 5.94 40.43
CA THR A 682 21.01 6.40 40.23
C THR A 682 20.86 7.82 40.71
N TRP A 683 19.92 8.54 40.11
CA TRP A 683 19.56 9.90 40.44
C TRP A 683 18.05 10.00 40.66
N SER A 684 17.66 10.97 41.47
CA SER A 684 16.26 11.29 41.71
C SER A 684 16.04 12.79 41.61
N LEU A 685 14.94 13.19 41.00
CA LEU A 685 14.51 14.59 40.98
C LEU A 685 13.59 14.87 42.16
N LEU A 686 13.88 15.92 42.90
CA LEU A 686 13.04 16.43 43.97
C LEU A 686 12.74 17.90 43.74
N ASN A 687 11.54 18.32 44.11
CA ASN A 687 11.22 19.73 44.27
C ASN A 687 11.68 20.15 45.67
N SER A 688 12.52 21.18 45.80
CA SER A 688 13.06 21.60 47.10
C SER A 688 11.98 22.00 48.12
N ASN A 689 10.77 22.33 47.65
CA ASN A 689 9.63 22.72 48.49
C ASN A 689 8.71 21.55 48.85
N GLU A 690 8.82 20.41 48.16
CA GLU A 690 7.95 19.24 48.34
C GLU A 690 8.83 18.00 48.48
N SER A 691 8.77 17.30 49.62
CA SER A 691 9.62 16.11 49.88
C SER A 691 9.29 14.88 49.00
N THR A 692 8.64 15.09 47.86
CA THR A 692 8.22 14.08 46.89
C THR A 692 9.29 13.86 45.83
N ILE A 693 9.65 12.59 45.62
CA ILE A 693 10.49 12.17 44.50
C ILE A 693 9.62 12.17 43.24
N LEU A 694 10.03 12.94 42.24
CA LEU A 694 9.31 13.12 40.97
C LEU A 694 9.82 12.17 39.87
N VAL A 695 11.11 11.84 39.93
CA VAL A 695 11.79 10.91 39.02
C VAL A 695 12.79 10.10 39.85
N ASN A 696 12.98 8.82 39.54
CA ASN A 696 14.05 8.00 40.10
C ASN A 696 14.58 7.03 39.03
N GLN A 697 15.83 7.20 38.61
CA GLN A 697 16.38 6.60 37.39
C GLN A 697 17.89 6.33 37.52
N LYS A 698 18.47 5.46 36.68
CA LYS A 698 19.94 5.33 36.62
C LYS A 698 20.55 6.50 35.85
N VAL A 699 21.75 6.93 36.23
CA VAL A 699 22.50 8.01 35.55
C VAL A 699 22.97 7.56 34.17
N VAL A 700 23.23 6.27 34.01
CA VAL A 700 23.56 5.67 32.72
C VAL A 700 22.51 4.61 32.41
N VAL A 701 21.30 5.06 32.06
CA VAL A 701 20.39 4.22 31.27
C VAL A 701 20.71 4.51 29.83
N LYS A 702 21.36 3.54 29.19
CA LYS A 702 21.31 3.43 27.75
C LYS A 702 20.11 2.56 27.39
N ASP A 703 19.30 2.99 26.44
CA ASP A 703 18.29 2.09 25.86
C ASP A 703 18.97 0.95 25.09
N SER A 704 18.16 0.07 24.50
CA SER A 704 18.62 -1.02 23.63
C SER A 704 19.48 -0.53 22.46
N LEU A 705 19.43 0.76 22.13
CA LEU A 705 20.13 1.39 21.01
C LEU A 705 21.41 2.11 21.46
N GLY A 706 21.74 2.06 22.75
CA GLY A 706 22.97 2.65 23.28
C GLY A 706 22.87 4.16 23.55
N ILE A 707 21.66 4.74 23.47
CA ILE A 707 21.38 6.17 23.61
C ILE A 707 21.05 6.49 25.07
N VAL A 708 21.59 7.59 25.58
CA VAL A 708 21.25 8.09 26.91
C VAL A 708 19.75 8.43 26.96
N VAL A 709 19.01 7.78 27.86
CA VAL A 709 17.55 7.96 27.94
C VAL A 709 17.22 9.24 28.71
N PRO A 710 16.61 10.26 28.05
CA PRO A 710 16.11 11.45 28.73
C PRO A 710 14.93 11.10 29.66
N ASN A 711 14.70 11.93 30.68
CA ASN A 711 13.46 11.89 31.47
C ASN A 711 12.62 13.14 31.23
N TYR A 712 11.30 12.93 31.08
CA TYR A 712 10.33 13.98 30.81
C TYR A 712 9.45 14.22 32.03
N VAL A 713 9.53 15.41 32.64
CA VAL A 713 8.76 15.75 33.84
C VAL A 713 8.39 17.22 33.85
N TYR A 714 7.11 17.54 34.09
CA TYR A 714 6.60 18.92 34.14
C TYR A 714 7.02 19.81 32.95
N GLY A 715 7.14 19.22 31.76
CA GLY A 715 7.58 19.94 30.57
C GLY A 715 9.08 20.22 30.48
N LEU A 716 9.88 19.53 31.29
CA LEU A 716 11.35 19.52 31.26
C LEU A 716 11.87 18.18 30.72
N GLU A 717 12.89 18.24 29.86
CA GLU A 717 13.72 17.10 29.47
C GLU A 717 15.00 17.19 30.29
N ILE A 718 15.33 16.12 31.00
CA ILE A 718 16.51 16.03 31.86
C ILE A 718 17.37 14.86 31.38
N THR A 719 18.58 15.19 30.92
CA THR A 719 19.50 14.22 30.30
C THR A 719 20.85 14.21 31.02
N PRO A 720 21.23 13.11 31.69
CA PRO A 720 22.55 12.99 32.32
C PRO A 720 23.67 12.73 31.31
N GLU A 721 24.81 13.41 31.44
CA GLU A 721 25.97 13.24 30.57
C GLU A 721 27.25 13.03 31.39
N VAL A 722 27.95 11.91 31.16
CA VAL A 722 29.18 11.55 31.86
C VAL A 722 30.38 11.82 30.96
N PHE A 723 31.30 12.67 31.41
CA PHE A 723 32.47 13.08 30.63
C PHE A 723 33.66 12.12 30.74
N ASP A 724 33.92 11.58 31.93
CA ASP A 724 35.04 10.68 32.19
C ASP A 724 34.65 9.54 33.14
N THR A 725 34.41 8.36 32.57
CA THR A 725 34.04 7.15 33.31
C THR A 725 35.21 6.52 34.08
N THR A 726 36.45 7.01 33.89
CA THR A 726 37.63 6.53 34.63
C THR A 726 37.76 7.16 36.01
N LYS A 727 37.00 8.22 36.30
CA LYS A 727 36.95 8.87 37.61
C LYS A 727 36.01 8.14 38.56
N THR A 728 36.17 8.39 39.85
CA THR A 728 35.25 7.85 40.88
C THR A 728 33.86 8.43 40.68
N PRO A 729 32.79 7.62 40.68
CA PRO A 729 31.42 8.12 40.56
C PRO A 729 31.11 9.17 41.63
N PRO A 730 30.24 10.15 41.33
CA PRO A 730 29.74 11.06 42.34
C PRO A 730 28.93 10.29 43.39
N THR A 731 28.87 10.90 44.56
CA THR A 731 28.25 10.43 45.79
C THR A 731 27.01 11.25 46.09
N LYS A 732 26.25 10.84 47.12
CA LYS A 732 25.08 11.57 47.58
C LYS A 732 25.40 12.99 48.10
N SER A 733 26.66 13.27 48.46
CA SER A 733 27.08 14.61 48.87
C SER A 733 27.31 15.57 47.71
N ASP A 734 27.42 15.06 46.48
CA ASP A 734 27.52 15.90 45.28
C ASP A 734 26.12 16.40 44.91
N ILE A 735 25.93 17.72 44.93
CA ILE A 735 24.62 18.36 44.82
C ILE A 735 24.47 19.02 43.46
N PHE A 736 23.36 18.69 42.79
CA PHE A 736 22.95 19.28 41.52
C PHE A 736 21.62 20.00 41.72
N THR A 737 21.57 21.29 41.38
CA THR A 737 20.36 22.11 41.52
C THR A 737 20.13 22.97 40.30
N PHE A 738 18.85 23.21 39.97
CA PHE A 738 18.45 24.17 38.94
C PHE A 738 17.15 24.84 39.34
N ILE A 739 16.87 26.00 38.74
CA ILE A 739 15.65 26.75 38.96
C ILE A 739 14.77 26.60 37.72
N SER A 740 13.55 26.09 37.91
CA SER A 740 12.55 26.05 36.85
C SER A 740 11.68 27.31 36.89
N PRO A 741 11.45 27.98 35.75
CA PRO A 741 10.45 29.04 35.64
C PRO A 741 9.03 28.50 35.82
N GLY A 742 8.07 29.37 36.08
CA GLY A 742 6.66 28.99 36.27
C GLY A 742 5.82 29.03 35.00
N ALA A 743 4.76 28.20 35.00
CA ALA A 743 3.57 28.46 34.20
C ALA A 743 2.43 28.93 35.13
N VAL A 744 1.85 30.09 34.83
CA VAL A 744 0.61 30.54 35.47
C VAL A 744 -0.53 30.12 34.57
N ILE A 745 -1.53 29.46 35.13
CA ILE A 745 -2.70 28.93 34.40
C ILE A 745 -3.98 29.48 35.02
N GLY A 746 -4.87 30.04 34.20
CA GLY A 746 -6.21 30.44 34.60
C GLY A 746 -6.28 31.59 35.62
N ASN A 747 -5.30 32.50 35.63
CA ASN A 747 -5.29 33.64 36.55
C ASN A 747 -6.17 34.79 36.04
N THR A 748 -7.21 35.12 36.80
CA THR A 748 -8.21 36.15 36.41
C THR A 748 -7.61 37.56 36.30
N GLU A 749 -6.62 37.93 37.11
CA GLU A 749 -6.00 39.26 37.03
C GLU A 749 -5.11 39.39 35.79
N ILE A 750 -4.39 38.32 35.43
CA ILE A 750 -3.64 38.25 34.17
C ILE A 750 -4.62 38.35 32.98
N ALA A 751 -5.72 37.58 33.01
CA ALA A 751 -6.73 37.61 31.95
C ALA A 751 -7.32 39.04 31.75
N LYS A 752 -7.54 39.79 32.84
CA LYS A 752 -7.99 41.18 32.77
C LYS A 752 -6.97 42.13 32.13
N GLN A 753 -5.68 41.86 32.31
CA GLN A 753 -4.60 42.64 31.69
C GLN A 753 -4.47 42.34 30.19
N GLN A 754 -4.70 41.08 29.81
CA GLN A 754 -4.60 40.61 28.42
C GLN A 754 -5.83 40.94 27.55
N VAL A 755 -6.86 41.59 28.09
CA VAL A 755 -8.02 42.07 27.31
C VAL A 755 -7.61 42.95 26.11
N ASP A 756 -6.46 43.63 26.22
CA ASP A 756 -5.95 44.46 25.14
C ASP A 756 -5.33 43.69 23.98
N GLU A 757 -5.00 42.41 24.17
CA GLU A 757 -4.51 41.49 23.13
C GLU A 757 -5.63 40.97 22.21
N ILE A 758 -6.90 41.12 22.61
CA ILE A 758 -8.06 40.76 21.79
C ILE A 758 -8.06 41.58 20.50
N ASN A 759 -8.04 40.88 19.37
CA ASN A 759 -8.05 41.47 18.04
C ASN A 759 -8.93 40.70 17.05
N VAL A 760 -9.03 41.19 15.82
CA VAL A 760 -9.74 40.55 14.71
C VAL A 760 -8.87 40.57 13.46
N PHE A 761 -8.81 39.44 12.74
CA PHE A 761 -8.04 39.30 11.51
C PHE A 761 -8.80 38.50 10.42
N PRO A 762 -8.49 38.70 9.13
CA PRO A 762 -7.73 39.84 8.63
C PRO A 762 -8.52 41.15 8.86
N ASN A 763 -7.80 42.23 9.13
CA ASN A 763 -8.39 43.55 9.31
C ASN A 763 -7.45 44.62 8.73
N PRO A 764 -7.79 45.25 7.58
CA PRO A 764 -9.02 45.06 6.80
C PRO A 764 -9.17 43.67 6.17
N TYR A 765 -10.41 43.21 6.02
CA TYR A 765 -10.78 42.06 5.20
C TYR A 765 -10.94 42.52 3.73
N TYR A 766 -10.20 41.90 2.81
CA TYR A 766 -10.15 42.29 1.38
C TYR A 766 -10.62 41.16 0.46
N GLY A 767 -11.93 40.92 0.42
CA GLY A 767 -12.56 40.02 -0.52
C GLY A 767 -12.33 38.54 -0.25
N THR A 768 -11.11 38.16 0.16
CA THR A 768 -10.64 36.80 0.44
C THR A 768 -9.58 36.80 1.54
N GLN A 769 -9.31 35.62 2.12
CA GLN A 769 -8.13 35.38 2.96
C GLN A 769 -7.53 33.99 2.69
N VAL A 770 -6.30 33.78 3.15
CA VAL A 770 -5.53 32.55 2.87
C VAL A 770 -6.16 31.27 3.42
N ASN A 771 -7.04 31.38 4.42
CA ASN A 771 -7.73 30.25 5.03
C ASN A 771 -9.11 29.95 4.38
N GLU A 772 -9.55 30.70 3.37
CA GLU A 772 -10.79 30.39 2.64
C GLU A 772 -10.51 29.36 1.55
N VAL A 773 -11.16 28.20 1.63
CA VAL A 773 -10.99 27.11 0.65
C VAL A 773 -11.95 27.31 -0.53
N HIS A 774 -13.15 27.83 -0.27
CA HIS A 774 -14.12 28.19 -1.31
C HIS A 774 -14.46 29.68 -1.29
N GLN A 775 -14.86 30.19 -2.46
CA GLN A 775 -15.32 31.58 -2.64
C GLN A 775 -16.55 31.97 -1.81
N PHE A 776 -17.16 31.02 -1.10
CA PHE A 776 -18.32 31.25 -0.24
C PHE A 776 -17.97 31.23 1.26
N ASP A 777 -16.76 30.79 1.61
CA ASP A 777 -16.26 30.67 2.99
C ASP A 777 -15.70 32.01 3.45
N LYS A 778 -16.50 33.07 3.40
CA LYS A 778 -16.08 34.43 3.76
C LYS A 778 -16.10 34.60 5.27
N PHE A 779 -14.95 34.77 5.93
CA PHE A 779 -14.91 34.97 7.38
C PHE A 779 -13.76 35.85 7.88
N VAL A 780 -13.95 36.38 9.09
CA VAL A 780 -12.90 36.97 9.95
C VAL A 780 -12.85 36.21 11.26
N THR A 781 -11.69 36.22 11.90
CA THR A 781 -11.43 35.51 13.15
C THR A 781 -11.09 36.50 14.24
N PHE A 782 -11.87 36.48 15.33
CA PHE A 782 -11.51 37.11 16.59
C PHE A 782 -10.55 36.19 17.35
N ASN A 783 -9.53 36.75 17.99
CA ASN A 783 -8.54 35.99 18.74
C ASN A 783 -8.40 36.47 20.19
N HIS A 784 -7.69 35.67 20.98
CA HIS A 784 -7.42 35.93 22.40
C HIS A 784 -8.69 36.15 23.25
N LEU A 785 -9.83 35.58 22.83
CA LEU A 785 -11.07 35.68 23.58
C LEU A 785 -11.05 34.73 24.78
N PRO A 786 -11.61 35.12 25.94
CA PRO A 786 -11.84 34.18 27.04
C PRO A 786 -12.91 33.15 26.65
N ASN A 787 -13.05 32.10 27.46
CA ASN A 787 -14.01 31.01 27.20
C ASN A 787 -15.44 31.55 26.97
N ASN A 788 -15.83 32.55 27.75
CA ASN A 788 -17.14 33.21 27.70
C ASN A 788 -17.02 34.68 27.23
N ALA A 789 -17.58 34.98 26.07
CA ALA A 789 -17.64 36.34 25.53
C ALA A 789 -18.93 36.57 24.73
N ARG A 790 -19.40 37.83 24.69
CA ARG A 790 -20.54 38.25 23.85
C ARG A 790 -20.10 39.34 22.91
N LEU A 791 -20.27 39.10 21.61
CA LEU A 791 -19.92 40.06 20.57
C LEU A 791 -21.20 40.68 19.98
N ARG A 792 -21.24 42.01 19.95
CA ARG A 792 -22.29 42.79 19.29
C ARG A 792 -21.64 43.65 18.21
N ILE A 793 -21.99 43.38 16.96
CA ILE A 793 -21.37 44.02 15.80
C ILE A 793 -22.33 45.06 15.22
N PHE A 794 -21.85 46.28 15.03
CA PHE A 794 -22.62 47.42 14.54
C PHE A 794 -21.99 48.01 13.28
N ASN A 795 -22.80 48.61 12.41
CA ASN A 795 -22.29 49.50 11.35
C ASN A 795 -22.02 50.92 11.90
N LEU A 796 -21.45 51.81 11.07
CA LEU A 796 -21.17 53.21 11.48
C LEU A 796 -22.42 54.04 11.83
N ALA A 797 -23.62 53.61 11.42
CA ALA A 797 -24.88 54.24 11.80
C ALA A 797 -25.40 53.76 13.17
N GLY A 798 -24.68 52.85 13.84
CA GLY A 798 -25.09 52.27 15.14
C GLY A 798 -26.15 51.17 15.04
N GLN A 799 -26.45 50.67 13.83
CA GLN A 799 -27.39 49.56 13.66
C GLN A 799 -26.71 48.24 14.00
N LEU A 800 -27.39 47.42 14.81
CA LEU A 800 -26.91 46.08 15.16
C LEU A 800 -27.01 45.14 13.97
N ILE A 801 -25.87 44.56 13.58
CA ILE A 801 -25.71 43.66 12.45
C ILE A 801 -25.76 42.20 12.88
N LYS A 802 -24.95 41.83 13.89
CA LYS A 802 -24.81 40.45 14.38
C LYS A 802 -24.64 40.44 15.90
N LYS A 803 -25.21 39.42 16.54
CA LYS A 803 -24.87 39.00 17.91
C LYS A 803 -24.22 37.63 17.85
N ILE A 804 -23.14 37.43 18.60
CA ILE A 804 -22.45 36.14 18.70
C ILE A 804 -22.19 35.88 20.19
N GLU A 805 -22.63 34.73 20.67
CA GLU A 805 -22.34 34.23 22.02
C GLU A 805 -21.25 33.17 21.89
N LYS A 806 -20.18 33.33 22.66
CA LYS A 806 -19.06 32.39 22.74
C LYS A 806 -19.08 31.69 24.09
N ASN A 807 -18.99 30.36 24.09
CA ASN A 807 -18.95 29.52 25.29
C ASN A 807 -18.23 28.19 24.96
N ASP A 808 -16.94 28.30 24.67
CA ASP A 808 -16.07 27.17 24.32
C ASP A 808 -14.63 27.50 24.73
N GLU A 809 -13.75 26.50 24.78
CA GLU A 809 -12.37 26.64 25.29
C GLU A 809 -11.37 27.22 24.28
N SER A 810 -11.77 27.44 23.02
CA SER A 810 -10.92 28.09 22.02
C SER A 810 -10.77 29.55 22.34
N GLN A 811 -9.62 30.16 22.06
CA GLN A 811 -9.49 31.61 22.10
C GLN A 811 -9.93 32.28 20.77
N PHE A 812 -10.29 31.48 19.77
CA PHE A 812 -10.68 31.92 18.45
C PHE A 812 -12.20 31.86 18.28
N LEU A 813 -12.76 32.84 17.56
CA LEU A 813 -14.17 32.85 17.17
C LEU A 813 -14.28 33.39 15.74
N GLU A 814 -14.82 32.59 14.84
CA GLU A 814 -15.04 33.00 13.46
C GLU A 814 -16.40 33.68 13.29
N TRP A 815 -16.40 34.76 12.52
CA TRP A 815 -17.62 35.38 12.01
C TRP A 815 -17.62 35.34 10.49
N ASN A 816 -18.58 34.61 9.94
CA ASN A 816 -18.81 34.42 8.51
C ASN A 816 -19.32 35.67 7.75
N LEU A 817 -19.08 36.87 8.29
CA LEU A 817 -19.47 38.16 7.68
C LEU A 817 -20.96 38.24 7.30
N THR A 818 -21.83 37.59 8.08
CA THR A 818 -23.29 37.66 7.90
C THR A 818 -23.98 38.47 8.99
N ASN A 819 -25.17 38.99 8.70
CA ASN A 819 -26.07 39.56 9.70
C ASN A 819 -26.84 38.47 10.48
N ASN A 820 -27.69 38.88 11.43
CA ASN A 820 -28.52 37.95 12.22
C ASN A 820 -29.52 37.09 11.41
N LYS A 821 -29.75 37.44 10.13
CA LYS A 821 -30.59 36.68 9.19
C LYS A 821 -29.74 35.83 8.22
N ASN A 822 -28.44 35.69 8.48
CA ASN A 822 -27.47 34.96 7.67
C ASN A 822 -27.28 35.48 6.23
N PHE A 823 -27.61 36.75 5.97
CA PHE A 823 -27.23 37.42 4.72
C PHE A 823 -25.87 38.09 4.89
N TRP A 824 -25.03 38.04 3.86
CA TRP A 824 -23.77 38.76 3.83
C TRP A 824 -23.97 40.26 4.05
N ILE A 825 -23.02 40.85 4.76
CA ILE A 825 -22.98 42.27 5.03
C ILE A 825 -22.41 43.04 3.82
N ALA A 826 -22.63 44.35 3.78
CA ALA A 826 -22.03 45.20 2.75
C ALA A 826 -20.58 45.57 3.10
N SER A 827 -19.80 46.00 2.11
CA SER A 827 -18.50 46.62 2.36
C SER A 827 -18.66 47.86 3.24
N GLY A 828 -17.79 48.01 4.25
CA GLY A 828 -17.86 49.12 5.19
C GLY A 828 -17.03 48.91 6.46
N ILE A 829 -17.13 49.87 7.38
CA ILE A 829 -16.51 49.80 8.70
C ILE A 829 -17.55 49.34 9.71
N TYR A 830 -17.15 48.39 10.55
CA TYR A 830 -17.93 47.78 11.60
C TYR A 830 -17.28 48.03 12.97
N ILE A 831 -18.12 48.26 13.98
CA ILE A 831 -17.72 48.38 15.38
C ILE A 831 -18.11 47.11 16.09
N VAL A 832 -17.14 46.41 16.68
CA VAL A 832 -17.36 45.18 17.43
C VAL A 832 -17.26 45.50 18.91
N TYR A 833 -18.38 45.40 19.62
CA TYR A 833 -18.45 45.54 21.07
C TYR A 833 -18.41 44.16 21.72
N ILE A 834 -17.37 43.91 22.53
CA ILE A 834 -17.10 42.62 23.16
C ILE A 834 -17.31 42.74 24.67
N GLU A 835 -18.19 41.93 25.22
CA GLU A 835 -18.45 41.82 26.66
C GLU A 835 -17.83 40.53 27.18
N MET A 836 -17.08 40.63 28.27
CA MET A 836 -16.46 39.50 28.96
C MET A 836 -16.96 39.48 30.41
N PRO A 837 -18.14 38.87 30.66
CA PRO A 837 -18.82 38.98 31.95
C PRO A 837 -17.96 38.48 33.12
N GLU A 838 -17.24 37.39 32.93
CA GLU A 838 -16.39 36.77 33.97
C GLU A 838 -15.20 37.64 34.37
N LEU A 839 -14.69 38.43 33.44
CA LEU A 839 -13.58 39.36 33.71
C LEU A 839 -14.06 40.74 34.18
N ASN A 840 -15.38 41.00 34.10
CA ASN A 840 -15.98 42.32 34.29
C ASN A 840 -15.29 43.40 33.42
N LYS A 841 -15.05 43.06 32.15
CA LYS A 841 -14.36 43.90 31.17
C LYS A 841 -15.12 43.95 29.85
N THR A 842 -14.85 45.01 29.08
CA THR A 842 -15.39 45.19 27.73
C THR A 842 -14.30 45.70 26.81
N LYS A 843 -14.33 45.31 25.53
CA LYS A 843 -13.40 45.76 24.49
C LYS A 843 -14.19 46.25 23.27
N ILE A 844 -13.68 47.27 22.59
CA ILE A 844 -14.25 47.76 21.34
C ILE A 844 -13.18 47.62 20.25
N LEU A 845 -13.51 46.91 19.17
CA LEU A 845 -12.68 46.81 17.97
C LEU A 845 -13.34 47.52 16.79
N LYS A 846 -12.50 47.95 15.83
CA LYS A 846 -12.93 48.48 14.54
C LYS A 846 -12.48 47.51 13.46
N LEU A 847 -13.40 47.06 12.63
CA LEU A 847 -13.15 46.13 11.53
C LEU A 847 -13.53 46.80 10.21
N ALA A 848 -12.63 46.82 9.24
CA ALA A 848 -12.93 47.22 7.88
C ALA A 848 -13.15 45.98 7.00
N VAL A 849 -14.26 45.94 6.26
CA VAL A 849 -14.63 44.83 5.38
C VAL A 849 -14.84 45.36 3.97
N VAL A 850 -14.15 44.77 3.00
CA VAL A 850 -14.36 44.99 1.57
C VAL A 850 -14.79 43.66 0.97
N MET A 851 -16.08 43.53 0.62
CA MET A 851 -16.62 42.35 -0.06
C MET A 851 -16.35 42.44 -1.56
N GLU A 852 -16.15 41.30 -2.22
CA GLU A 852 -16.09 41.20 -3.68
C GLU A 852 -17.44 41.54 -4.32
N ASN A 853 -17.40 42.09 -5.54
CA ASN A 853 -18.63 42.26 -6.33
C ASN A 853 -19.19 40.88 -6.67
N VAL A 854 -20.25 40.49 -5.98
CA VAL A 854 -21.05 39.33 -6.36
C VAL A 854 -21.84 39.74 -7.60
N VAL A 855 -21.30 39.44 -8.78
CA VAL A 855 -22.11 39.47 -10.01
C VAL A 855 -23.12 38.33 -9.85
N GLN A 856 -24.38 38.68 -9.60
CA GLN A 856 -25.46 37.72 -9.80
C GLN A 856 -25.49 37.41 -11.29
N ASP A 857 -24.93 36.27 -11.68
CA ASP A 857 -25.35 35.62 -12.92
C ASP A 857 -26.82 35.25 -12.72
N PHE A 858 -27.70 36.10 -13.23
CA PHE A 858 -29.10 35.77 -13.40
C PHE A 858 -29.16 34.59 -14.36
N PHE A 859 -29.55 33.42 -13.83
CA PHE A 859 -29.98 32.27 -14.63
C PHE A 859 -31.17 32.62 -15.52
#